data_AF-A0A078BD57-F1
#
_entry.id   AF-A0A078BD57-F1
#
_cell.length_a   1.000
_cell.length_b   1.000
_cell.length_c   1.000
_cell.angle_alpha   90.00
_cell.angle_beta   90.00
_cell.angle_gamma   90.00
#
_symmetry.space_group_name_H-M   'P 1'
#
loop_
_entity.id
_entity.type
_entity.pdbx_description
1 polymer ?
#
loop_
_entity_poly.entity_id
_entity_poly.type
_entity_poly.pdbx_seq_one_letter_code
_entity_poly.pdbx_strand_id
1 'polypeptide(L)'
;MQSQSSNNLAYSNVQNKTILNQIQSSKSLNKLPSNKEVSPLPIKQQTLPSATNGNNNGNRTPSNQQQANNKQSLTNAPTDFGSIIQQSNVITHVNVDTEKKLRKLQELAQNDKEMIELQRKTVYIQKLEIQSLQQKYEALKRNFEAISTQSMNERQSNDQAMKRIQDLEKDKERLNLQLKDLQNKFNMLQIGPEFDNKKDMEIKELKDMNEMKKEEIYSLKKEVIQKQKKIAEVEVRFDQLFREKDKEVEQGKSDLVASQDLIKEQNHELKTKDKNIQSLEQQVSQLNRILDEKTEANLTMSEVIKRVKNELTSEYEPMIKQAKEESNAKDLFWQREIDKKMQKQDEEKFLVSQQVRRLELQIEDWKNKLEDKQKECQNYLQKLDEKRDLYNELMQRKEEMELNKNNIIDDLEKISFVKDQEIQECKNEISILHKSLLDKQRELESEKQSYKEKILILEKQNEILSDMLMKREGEIKNLQNVKNSSSKMQSQEDLERKNVMLREELGEKNNQIRQLQLNLQIAKGDIQNNMKVIEELQNKIQNELENQSYLNNMQLKDLRRNYVNDMSSLKKILDKIEIHISCLSCAKVYQDCLMLVCGHCICHDCISKHSDPKSKDSIVFCEECKIETKNRYLVKSLSFKNINANFITGKQMIETMINNA
;
A
#
# COMPACT_ATOMS: atom_id res chain seq x y z
N MET A 1 -25.35 36.60 42.51
CA MET A 1 -24.94 38.02 42.41
C MET A 1 -23.64 38.03 41.61
N GLN A 2 -23.70 38.40 40.32
CA GLN A 2 -23.35 39.75 39.81
C GLN A 2 -21.91 40.16 40.20
N SER A 3 -21.01 40.64 39.35
CA SER A 3 -20.93 40.85 37.89
C SER A 3 -19.68 41.70 37.67
N GLN A 4 -18.55 41.17 37.19
CA GLN A 4 -17.42 41.91 36.60
C GLN A 4 -16.64 40.86 35.77
N SER A 5 -16.29 41.00 34.50
CA SER A 5 -15.68 42.14 33.84
C SER A 5 -15.73 41.88 32.32
N SER A 6 -16.19 42.87 31.57
CA SER A 6 -16.12 42.93 30.12
C SER A 6 -15.16 44.08 29.79
N ASN A 7 -14.04 43.79 29.12
CA ASN A 7 -13.28 44.69 28.25
C ASN A 7 -11.92 44.07 27.93
N ASN A 8 -11.81 43.42 26.77
CA ASN A 8 -10.61 43.34 25.92
C ASN A 8 -10.87 42.34 24.80
N LEU A 9 -11.20 42.82 23.60
CA LEU A 9 -10.98 42.13 22.31
C LEU A 9 -11.44 43.06 21.17
N ALA A 10 -10.64 44.07 20.90
CA ALA A 10 -10.78 44.90 19.72
C ALA A 10 -9.38 45.28 19.24
N TYR A 11 -8.68 44.38 18.54
CA TYR A 11 -7.55 44.67 17.64
C TYR A 11 -7.06 43.36 17.01
N SER A 12 -7.71 42.89 15.93
CA SER A 12 -7.17 41.84 15.03
C SER A 12 -8.16 41.51 13.89
N ASN A 13 -8.59 42.49 13.07
CA ASN A 13 -9.41 42.14 11.90
C ASN A 13 -9.41 43.17 10.74
N VAL A 14 -8.22 43.62 10.28
CA VAL A 14 -8.12 44.58 9.15
C VAL A 14 -7.09 44.18 8.06
N GLN A 15 -6.63 42.92 7.98
CA GLN A 15 -5.65 42.54 6.94
C GLN A 15 -5.94 41.27 6.11
N ASN A 16 -7.18 40.75 6.11
CA ASN A 16 -7.54 39.58 5.27
C ASN A 16 -8.71 39.84 4.29
N LYS A 17 -8.83 41.05 3.73
CA LYS A 17 -9.90 41.39 2.77
C LYS A 17 -9.46 41.95 1.40
N THR A 18 -8.22 41.68 0.98
CA THR A 18 -7.69 42.18 -0.31
C THR A 18 -7.23 41.08 -1.29
N ILE A 19 -7.41 39.79 -0.99
CA ILE A 19 -6.94 38.68 -1.86
C ILE A 19 -8.11 37.77 -2.29
N LEU A 20 -9.25 38.34 -2.67
CA LEU A 20 -10.38 37.54 -3.17
C LEU A 20 -11.21 38.19 -4.29
N ASN A 21 -10.65 39.17 -5.01
CA ASN A 21 -11.34 39.84 -6.12
C ASN A 21 -10.50 39.97 -7.42
N GLN A 22 -9.59 39.03 -7.69
CA GLN A 22 -8.80 39.00 -8.94
C GLN A 22 -8.76 37.62 -9.63
N ILE A 23 -9.85 36.86 -9.59
CA ILE A 23 -10.04 35.68 -10.44
C ILE A 23 -11.45 35.68 -11.02
N GLN A 24 -11.76 36.66 -11.88
CA GLN A 24 -12.98 36.65 -12.69
C GLN A 24 -12.86 37.55 -13.92
N SER A 25 -11.81 37.40 -14.73
CA SER A 25 -11.75 38.06 -16.05
C SER A 25 -10.63 37.50 -16.93
N SER A 26 -10.91 36.40 -17.64
CA SER A 26 -10.31 36.07 -18.94
C SER A 26 -10.90 34.78 -19.50
N LYS A 27 -12.10 34.88 -20.09
CA LYS A 27 -12.60 33.92 -21.09
C LYS A 27 -12.18 34.43 -22.46
N SER A 28 -11.16 33.83 -23.07
CA SER A 28 -10.93 33.91 -24.52
C SER A 28 -9.94 32.84 -24.97
N LEU A 29 -10.44 31.95 -25.84
CA LEU A 29 -9.76 31.25 -26.94
C LEU A 29 -8.34 30.71 -26.73
N ASN A 30 -8.21 29.37 -26.71
CA ASN A 30 -7.17 28.68 -27.46
C ASN A 30 -7.59 27.25 -27.85
N LYS A 31 -7.58 27.00 -29.16
CA LYS A 31 -7.69 25.67 -29.79
C LYS A 31 -6.40 24.89 -29.53
N LEU A 32 -6.51 23.67 -29.01
CA LEU A 32 -5.42 22.69 -28.99
C LEU A 32 -5.44 21.86 -30.29
N PRO A 33 -4.27 21.49 -30.87
CA PRO A 33 -4.19 20.61 -32.03
C PRO A 33 -4.32 19.14 -31.63
N SER A 34 -4.99 18.37 -32.49
CA SER A 34 -5.19 16.93 -32.42
C SER A 34 -3.89 16.15 -32.63
N ASN A 35 -3.52 15.30 -31.66
CA ASN A 35 -2.45 14.32 -31.82
C ASN A 35 -2.91 13.13 -32.69
N LYS A 36 -2.05 12.71 -33.61
CA LYS A 36 -2.13 11.43 -34.33
C LYS A 36 -1.54 10.34 -33.45
N GLU A 37 -2.35 9.38 -33.02
CA GLU A 37 -1.85 8.14 -32.42
C GLU A 37 -1.30 7.20 -33.51
N VAL A 38 -0.12 6.65 -33.25
CA VAL A 38 0.52 5.58 -34.02
C VAL A 38 0.16 4.25 -33.35
N SER A 39 -0.45 3.35 -34.10
CA SER A 39 -0.87 2.02 -33.64
C SER A 39 0.32 1.10 -33.30
N PRO A 40 0.27 0.31 -32.23
CA PRO A 40 1.22 -0.78 -32.00
C PRO A 40 0.83 -2.05 -32.79
N LEU A 41 1.86 -2.76 -33.28
CA LEU A 41 1.76 -4.07 -33.95
C LEU A 41 1.28 -5.17 -32.98
N PRO A 42 0.54 -6.19 -33.46
CA PRO A 42 -0.02 -7.23 -32.60
C PRO A 42 1.01 -8.31 -32.24
N ILE A 43 1.23 -8.53 -30.94
CA ILE A 43 1.92 -9.70 -30.39
C ILE A 43 0.90 -10.83 -30.28
N LYS A 44 1.12 -11.92 -31.02
CA LYS A 44 0.38 -13.18 -30.88
C LYS A 44 0.71 -13.82 -29.52
N GLN A 45 -0.24 -13.79 -28.58
CA GLN A 45 -0.21 -14.63 -27.39
C GLN A 45 -0.79 -16.02 -27.74
N GLN A 46 0.04 -17.06 -27.58
CA GLN A 46 -0.42 -18.45 -27.58
C GLN A 46 -1.01 -18.77 -26.21
N THR A 47 -2.28 -19.18 -26.21
CA THR A 47 -3.00 -19.73 -25.07
C THR A 47 -2.57 -21.19 -24.83
N LEU A 48 -2.11 -21.48 -23.62
CA LEU A 48 -1.98 -22.85 -23.10
C LEU A 48 -3.27 -23.22 -22.34
N PRO A 49 -3.79 -24.46 -22.49
CA PRO A 49 -4.99 -24.87 -21.78
C PRO A 49 -4.68 -25.30 -20.34
N SER A 50 -5.50 -24.79 -19.41
CA SER A 50 -5.58 -25.21 -18.02
C SER A 50 -6.20 -26.59 -17.91
N ALA A 51 -5.43 -27.58 -17.42
CA ALA A 51 -5.94 -28.89 -17.04
C ALA A 51 -6.34 -28.90 -15.56
N THR A 52 -7.52 -29.45 -15.31
CA THR A 52 -8.18 -29.71 -14.03
C THR A 52 -7.38 -30.70 -13.17
N ASN A 53 -7.12 -30.33 -11.91
CA ASN A 53 -6.61 -31.23 -10.87
C ASN A 53 -7.76 -32.08 -10.30
N GLY A 54 -7.76 -33.37 -10.63
CA GLY A 54 -8.51 -34.41 -9.93
C GLY A 54 -7.55 -35.26 -9.09
N ASN A 55 -7.80 -35.31 -7.79
CA ASN A 55 -7.22 -36.25 -6.84
C ASN A 55 -7.38 -37.71 -7.32
N ASN A 56 -6.32 -38.52 -7.25
CA ASN A 56 -6.43 -39.88 -6.74
C ASN A 56 -5.09 -40.52 -6.36
N ASN A 57 -5.11 -41.18 -5.20
CA ASN A 57 -4.06 -41.97 -4.57
C ASN A 57 -3.63 -43.19 -5.40
N GLY A 58 -2.38 -43.62 -5.23
CA GLY A 58 -1.96 -44.96 -5.64
C GLY A 58 -0.46 -45.24 -5.49
N ASN A 59 -0.10 -45.95 -4.42
CA ASN A 59 1.17 -46.66 -4.23
C ASN A 59 1.62 -47.42 -5.49
N ARG A 60 2.93 -47.42 -5.80
CA ARG A 60 3.78 -48.63 -5.92
C ARG A 60 5.22 -48.31 -6.36
N THR A 61 6.14 -49.01 -5.69
CA THR A 61 7.56 -49.26 -5.95
C THR A 61 7.98 -49.46 -7.41
N PRO A 62 9.25 -49.19 -7.78
CA PRO A 62 9.87 -49.82 -8.94
C PRO A 62 10.87 -50.92 -8.54
N SER A 63 10.67 -52.09 -9.13
CA SER A 63 11.60 -53.21 -9.21
C SER A 63 12.31 -53.23 -10.57
N ASN A 64 13.55 -53.73 -10.55
CA ASN A 64 14.42 -54.07 -11.68
C ASN A 64 13.76 -54.85 -12.83
N GLN A 65 14.29 -54.67 -14.06
CA GLN A 65 14.68 -55.67 -15.09
C GLN A 65 14.57 -55.04 -16.50
N GLN A 66 15.69 -54.87 -17.21
CA GLN A 66 16.31 -55.77 -18.20
C GLN A 66 15.80 -55.64 -19.66
N GLN A 67 16.79 -55.49 -20.54
CA GLN A 67 16.93 -56.07 -21.89
C GLN A 67 16.31 -55.41 -23.14
N ALA A 68 17.25 -54.98 -23.99
CA ALA A 68 17.54 -55.50 -25.34
C ALA A 68 16.87 -54.92 -26.61
N ASN A 69 17.77 -54.61 -27.56
CA ASN A 69 17.70 -54.77 -29.02
C ASN A 69 16.52 -54.15 -29.80
N ASN A 70 16.86 -53.23 -30.72
CA ASN A 70 16.71 -53.56 -32.14
C ASN A 70 17.55 -52.67 -33.07
N LYS A 71 18.31 -53.34 -33.95
CA LYS A 71 18.88 -52.81 -35.19
C LYS A 71 17.74 -52.63 -36.20
N GLN A 72 17.78 -51.56 -37.00
CA GLN A 72 17.38 -51.65 -38.40
C GLN A 72 18.01 -50.52 -39.23
N SER A 73 18.76 -50.96 -40.22
CA SER A 73 19.33 -50.27 -41.36
C SER A 73 18.27 -49.81 -42.36
N LEU A 74 18.47 -48.68 -43.03
CA LEU A 74 17.91 -48.40 -44.35
C LEU A 74 18.84 -47.46 -45.13
N THR A 75 19.58 -48.08 -46.05
CA THR A 75 20.19 -47.50 -47.24
C THR A 75 19.09 -46.96 -48.16
N ASN A 76 19.35 -45.85 -48.86
CA ASN A 76 18.89 -45.61 -50.24
C ASN A 76 19.64 -44.41 -50.85
N ALA A 77 20.40 -44.69 -51.91
CA ALA A 77 20.85 -43.72 -52.90
C ALA A 77 19.66 -43.32 -53.82
N PRO A 78 19.79 -42.24 -54.61
CA PRO A 78 19.73 -42.47 -56.06
C PRO A 78 20.65 -41.58 -56.93
N THR A 79 21.36 -42.25 -57.84
CA THR A 79 21.49 -42.00 -59.29
C THR A 79 21.68 -40.57 -59.81
N ASP A 80 22.93 -40.27 -60.14
CA ASP A 80 23.44 -40.15 -61.52
C ASP A 80 22.41 -39.96 -62.66
N PHE A 81 22.47 -38.82 -63.35
CA PHE A 81 21.92 -38.64 -64.69
C PHE A 81 22.92 -37.88 -65.55
N GLY A 82 23.21 -38.52 -66.69
CA GLY A 82 24.29 -38.19 -67.59
C GLY A 82 24.09 -36.92 -68.43
N SER A 83 25.25 -36.36 -68.73
CA SER A 83 25.69 -35.77 -69.99
C SER A 83 24.79 -35.98 -71.22
N ILE A 84 24.59 -34.91 -71.99
CA ILE A 84 24.70 -34.77 -73.46
C ILE A 84 23.98 -33.46 -73.80
N ILE A 85 24.70 -32.40 -74.23
CA ILE A 85 24.27 -31.52 -75.33
C ILE A 85 25.51 -30.99 -76.04
N GLN A 86 25.44 -31.10 -77.36
CA GLN A 86 26.41 -30.81 -78.39
C GLN A 86 26.76 -29.32 -78.54
N GLN A 87 27.94 -29.15 -79.12
CA GLN A 87 28.49 -27.95 -79.74
C GLN A 87 27.46 -27.18 -80.60
N SER A 88 27.38 -25.88 -80.40
CA SER A 88 27.03 -24.94 -81.47
C SER A 88 27.90 -23.68 -81.34
N ASN A 89 28.85 -23.56 -82.28
CA ASN A 89 29.60 -22.34 -82.51
C ASN A 89 28.64 -21.29 -83.09
N VAL A 90 28.28 -20.28 -82.31
CA VAL A 90 27.64 -19.06 -82.83
C VAL A 90 28.40 -17.86 -82.28
N ILE A 91 29.11 -17.21 -83.21
CA ILE A 91 29.78 -15.92 -83.06
C ILE A 91 28.74 -14.88 -82.66
N THR A 92 28.91 -14.26 -81.49
CA THR A 92 28.37 -12.93 -81.22
C THR A 92 29.40 -12.13 -80.42
N HIS A 93 29.72 -10.93 -80.92
CA HIS A 93 30.50 -9.94 -80.20
C HIS A 93 29.76 -9.60 -78.88
N VAL A 94 30.20 -10.21 -77.78
CA VAL A 94 29.71 -9.86 -76.44
C VAL A 94 30.27 -8.49 -76.12
N ASN A 95 29.36 -7.52 -76.02
CA ASN A 95 29.67 -6.16 -75.64
C ASN A 95 30.43 -6.17 -74.29
N VAL A 96 31.52 -5.41 -74.17
CA VAL A 96 32.38 -5.33 -72.97
C VAL A 96 31.55 -5.07 -71.70
N ASP A 97 30.43 -4.36 -71.83
CA ASP A 97 29.50 -4.10 -70.73
C ASP A 97 28.76 -5.35 -70.23
N THR A 98 28.46 -6.31 -71.09
CA THR A 98 27.84 -7.58 -70.67
C THR A 98 28.81 -8.49 -69.94
N GLU A 99 30.08 -8.51 -70.33
CA GLU A 99 31.11 -9.29 -69.60
C GLU A 99 31.42 -8.67 -68.23
N LYS A 100 31.47 -7.33 -68.13
CA LYS A 100 31.56 -6.64 -66.83
C LYS A 100 30.37 -6.92 -65.92
N LYS A 101 29.15 -6.94 -66.46
CA LYS A 101 27.95 -7.31 -65.68
C LYS A 101 27.99 -8.77 -65.22
N LEU A 102 28.49 -9.69 -66.05
CA LEU A 102 28.63 -11.09 -65.68
C LEU A 102 29.66 -11.29 -64.56
N ARG A 103 30.83 -10.62 -64.62
CA ARG A 103 31.82 -10.65 -63.53
C ARG A 103 31.26 -10.07 -62.23
N LYS A 104 30.51 -8.96 -62.31
CA LYS A 104 29.87 -8.35 -61.14
C LYS A 104 28.81 -9.27 -60.51
N LEU A 105 28.07 -10.02 -61.32
CA LEU A 105 27.13 -11.04 -60.84
C LEU A 105 27.85 -12.24 -60.21
N GLN A 106 29.00 -12.67 -60.75
CA GLN A 106 29.82 -13.71 -60.16
C GLN A 106 30.44 -13.28 -58.81
N GLU A 107 30.91 -12.04 -58.70
CA GLU A 107 31.39 -11.46 -57.44
C GLU A 107 30.28 -11.37 -56.39
N LEU A 108 29.07 -10.94 -56.79
CA LEU A 108 27.90 -10.93 -55.90
C LEU A 108 27.53 -12.34 -55.43
N ALA A 109 27.51 -13.32 -56.34
CA ALA A 109 27.23 -14.72 -55.99
C ALA A 109 28.29 -15.30 -55.04
N GLN A 110 29.56 -14.93 -55.21
CA GLN A 110 30.64 -15.34 -54.32
C GLN A 110 30.52 -14.68 -52.94
N ASN A 111 30.19 -13.39 -52.88
CA ASN A 111 29.93 -12.69 -51.62
C ASN A 111 28.72 -13.28 -50.87
N ASP A 112 27.65 -13.62 -51.59
CA ASP A 112 26.48 -14.27 -51.01
C ASP A 112 26.83 -15.66 -50.45
N LYS A 113 27.67 -16.42 -51.15
CA LYS A 113 28.17 -17.72 -50.67
C LYS A 113 28.97 -17.59 -49.39
N GLU A 114 29.89 -16.62 -49.31
CA GLU A 114 30.69 -16.34 -48.11
C GLU A 114 29.82 -15.85 -46.94
N MET A 115 28.81 -15.01 -47.22
CA MET A 115 27.85 -14.55 -46.24
C MET A 115 27.02 -15.71 -45.68
N ILE A 116 26.54 -16.63 -46.54
CA ILE A 116 25.80 -17.82 -46.14
C ILE A 116 26.69 -18.75 -45.29
N GLU A 117 27.97 -18.91 -45.64
CA GLU A 117 28.90 -19.72 -44.85
C GLU A 117 29.17 -19.11 -43.47
N LEU A 118 29.33 -17.79 -43.40
CA LEU A 118 29.48 -17.07 -42.14
C LEU A 118 28.23 -17.21 -41.27
N GLN A 119 27.03 -17.07 -41.85
CA GLN A 119 25.77 -17.30 -41.15
C GLN A 119 25.66 -18.74 -40.60
N ARG A 120 26.07 -19.75 -41.39
CA ARG A 120 26.10 -21.15 -40.93
C ARG A 120 27.04 -21.36 -39.76
N LYS A 121 28.23 -20.75 -39.77
CA LYS A 121 29.20 -20.80 -38.65
C LYS A 121 28.63 -20.13 -37.41
N THR A 122 28.00 -18.96 -37.54
CA THR A 122 27.34 -18.25 -36.44
C THR A 122 26.22 -19.08 -35.82
N VAL A 123 25.35 -19.68 -36.64
CA VAL A 123 24.27 -20.56 -36.16
C VAL A 123 24.83 -21.80 -35.45
N TYR A 124 25.93 -22.37 -35.94
CA TYR A 124 26.59 -23.50 -35.30
C TYR A 124 27.19 -23.13 -33.93
N ILE A 125 27.85 -21.98 -33.82
CA ILE A 125 28.37 -21.48 -32.53
C ILE A 125 27.23 -21.25 -31.54
N GLN A 126 26.16 -20.56 -31.97
CA GLN A 126 24.97 -20.34 -31.14
C GLN A 126 24.35 -21.67 -30.65
N LYS A 127 24.33 -22.70 -31.50
CA LYS A 127 23.85 -24.03 -31.12
C LYS A 127 24.71 -24.67 -30.01
N LEU A 128 26.03 -24.53 -30.08
CA LEU A 128 26.94 -25.02 -29.04
C LEU A 128 26.78 -24.24 -27.72
N GLU A 129 26.59 -22.92 -27.81
CA GLU A 129 26.33 -22.08 -26.64
C GLU A 129 25.01 -22.46 -25.94
N ILE A 130 23.94 -22.69 -26.71
CA ILE A 130 22.66 -23.17 -26.18
C ILE A 130 22.82 -24.52 -25.48
N GLN A 131 23.56 -25.46 -26.07
CA GLN A 131 23.83 -26.76 -25.44
C GLN A 131 24.64 -26.61 -24.14
N SER A 132 25.64 -25.72 -24.10
CA SER A 132 26.40 -25.43 -22.89
C SER A 132 25.53 -24.82 -21.80
N LEU A 133 24.66 -23.86 -22.15
CA LEU A 133 23.71 -23.25 -21.22
C LEU A 133 22.71 -24.27 -20.68
N GLN A 134 22.23 -25.19 -21.52
CA GLN A 134 21.32 -26.25 -21.09
C GLN A 134 21.99 -27.22 -20.11
N GLN A 135 23.26 -27.56 -20.32
CA GLN A 135 24.03 -28.36 -19.36
C GLN A 135 24.23 -27.64 -18.01
N LYS A 136 24.52 -26.33 -18.04
CA LYS A 136 24.65 -25.51 -16.82
C LYS A 136 23.32 -25.41 -16.07
N TYR A 137 22.21 -25.27 -16.78
CA TYR A 137 20.87 -25.27 -16.20
C TYR A 137 20.53 -26.59 -15.51
N GLU A 138 20.79 -27.73 -16.15
CA GLU A 138 20.57 -29.05 -15.54
C GLU A 138 21.49 -29.34 -14.34
N ALA A 139 22.72 -28.78 -14.33
CA ALA A 139 23.58 -28.85 -13.16
C ALA A 139 23.04 -28.00 -12.01
N LEU A 140 22.58 -26.77 -12.30
CA LEU A 140 22.00 -25.88 -11.31
C LEU A 140 20.70 -26.47 -10.71
N LYS A 141 19.87 -27.08 -11.55
CA LYS A 141 18.65 -27.77 -11.13
C LYS A 141 18.96 -28.90 -10.14
N ARG A 142 19.95 -29.76 -10.44
CA ARG A 142 20.40 -30.83 -9.53
C ARG A 142 20.94 -30.27 -8.20
N ASN A 143 21.70 -29.17 -8.24
CA ASN A 143 22.18 -28.52 -7.02
C ASN A 143 21.03 -27.95 -6.17
N PHE A 144 20.04 -27.33 -6.82
CA PHE A 144 18.87 -26.81 -6.13
C PHE A 144 18.03 -27.93 -5.50
N GLU A 145 17.82 -29.03 -6.21
CA GLU A 145 17.16 -30.22 -5.68
C GLU A 145 17.93 -30.76 -4.46
N ALA A 146 19.27 -30.90 -4.53
CA ALA A 146 20.08 -31.36 -3.41
C ALA A 146 19.99 -30.45 -2.17
N ILE A 147 20.03 -29.11 -2.35
CA ILE A 147 19.87 -28.14 -1.26
C ILE A 147 18.47 -28.22 -0.65
N SER A 148 17.43 -28.39 -1.48
CA SER A 148 16.06 -28.56 -1.03
C SER A 148 15.91 -29.80 -0.15
N THR A 149 16.48 -30.94 -0.56
CA THR A 149 16.44 -32.18 0.22
C THR A 149 17.22 -32.05 1.54
N GLN A 150 18.37 -31.37 1.52
CA GLN A 150 19.14 -31.08 2.73
C GLN A 150 18.33 -30.21 3.71
N SER A 151 17.69 -29.15 3.21
CA SER A 151 16.84 -28.27 4.02
C SER A 151 15.64 -29.00 4.63
N MET A 152 15.04 -29.95 3.90
CA MET A 152 13.97 -30.79 4.45
C MET A 152 14.48 -31.72 5.57
N ASN A 153 15.66 -32.31 5.42
CA ASN A 153 16.26 -33.16 6.46
C ASN A 153 16.65 -32.36 7.71
N GLU A 154 17.17 -31.15 7.55
CA GLU A 154 17.47 -30.24 8.66
C GLU A 154 16.19 -29.80 9.38
N ARG A 155 15.10 -29.51 8.65
CA ARG A 155 13.79 -29.26 9.25
C ARG A 155 13.29 -30.44 10.07
N GLN A 156 13.36 -31.65 9.52
CA GLN A 156 12.91 -32.85 10.23
C GLN A 156 13.73 -33.11 11.50
N SER A 157 15.05 -32.85 11.46
CA SER A 157 15.92 -32.93 12.64
C SER A 157 15.56 -31.87 13.69
N ASN A 158 15.30 -30.63 13.26
CA ASN A 158 14.86 -29.55 14.15
C ASN A 158 13.49 -29.84 14.76
N ASP A 159 12.53 -30.38 14.00
CA ASP A 159 11.22 -30.76 14.51
C ASP A 159 11.34 -31.86 15.59
N GLN A 160 12.24 -32.83 15.39
CA GLN A 160 12.53 -33.85 16.41
C GLN A 160 13.19 -33.25 17.65
N ALA A 161 14.12 -32.30 17.49
CA ALA A 161 14.75 -31.61 18.61
C ALA A 161 13.73 -30.78 19.40
N MET A 162 12.85 -30.04 18.72
CA MET A 162 11.78 -29.27 19.35
C MET A 162 10.80 -30.18 20.10
N LYS A 163 10.46 -31.34 19.54
CA LYS A 163 9.61 -32.32 20.23
C LYS A 163 10.28 -32.85 21.50
N ARG A 164 11.59 -33.17 21.45
CA ARG A 164 12.35 -33.56 22.65
C ARG A 164 12.41 -32.45 23.69
N ILE A 165 12.57 -31.19 23.29
CA ILE A 165 12.54 -30.04 24.21
C ILE A 165 11.17 -29.95 24.90
N GLN A 166 10.08 -30.05 24.14
CA GLN A 166 8.72 -30.03 24.72
C GLN A 166 8.47 -31.20 25.69
N ASP A 167 8.99 -32.38 25.38
CA ASP A 167 8.87 -33.54 26.28
C ASP A 167 9.68 -33.33 27.57
N LEU A 168 10.89 -32.77 27.49
CA LEU A 168 11.70 -32.40 28.65
C LEU A 168 11.07 -31.28 29.49
N GLU A 169 10.41 -30.31 28.86
CA GLU A 169 9.67 -29.25 29.56
C GLU A 169 8.48 -29.83 30.35
N LYS A 170 7.72 -30.76 29.75
CA LYS A 170 6.64 -31.47 30.45
C LYS A 170 7.15 -32.28 31.64
N ASP A 171 8.30 -32.94 31.49
CA ASP A 171 8.92 -33.69 32.59
C ASP A 171 9.41 -32.76 33.71
N LYS A 172 10.00 -31.61 33.36
CA LYS A 172 10.38 -30.55 34.31
C LYS A 172 9.15 -30.03 35.08
N GLU A 173 8.04 -29.77 34.40
CA GLU A 173 6.78 -29.35 35.05
C GLU A 173 6.24 -30.43 35.99
N ARG A 174 6.26 -31.71 35.58
CA ARG A 174 5.85 -32.84 36.41
C ARG A 174 6.71 -32.97 37.67
N LEU A 175 8.02 -32.84 37.54
CA LEU A 175 8.95 -32.88 38.67
C LEU A 175 8.74 -31.68 39.61
N ASN A 176 8.52 -30.49 39.08
CA ASN A 176 8.21 -29.30 39.87
C ASN A 176 6.89 -29.45 40.65
N LEU A 177 5.85 -30.02 40.02
CA LEU A 177 4.60 -30.37 40.69
C LEU A 177 4.82 -31.35 41.84
N GLN A 178 5.59 -32.42 41.61
CA GLN A 178 5.94 -33.39 42.65
C GLN A 178 6.73 -32.76 43.80
N LEU A 179 7.68 -31.88 43.50
CA LEU A 179 8.49 -31.18 44.49
C LEU A 179 7.63 -30.24 45.35
N LYS A 180 6.69 -29.52 44.72
CA LYS A 180 5.72 -28.65 45.41
C LYS A 180 4.78 -29.47 46.29
N ASP A 181 4.33 -30.63 45.83
CA ASP A 181 3.50 -31.57 46.60
C ASP A 181 4.24 -32.12 47.83
N LEU A 182 5.50 -32.51 47.68
CA LEU A 182 6.34 -32.95 48.78
C LEU A 182 6.58 -31.81 49.79
N GLN A 183 6.81 -30.59 49.30
CA GLN A 183 6.98 -29.40 50.14
C GLN A 183 5.69 -29.06 50.90
N ASN A 184 4.53 -29.19 50.27
CA ASN A 184 3.22 -29.04 50.91
C ASN A 184 2.97 -30.12 51.97
N LYS A 185 3.30 -31.40 51.69
CA LYS A 185 3.20 -32.49 52.66
C LYS A 185 4.14 -32.27 53.85
N PHE A 186 5.35 -31.78 53.59
CA PHE A 186 6.30 -31.42 54.64
C PHE A 186 5.75 -30.29 55.54
N ASN A 187 5.17 -29.25 54.94
CA ASN A 187 4.54 -28.15 55.68
C ASN A 187 3.30 -28.62 56.47
N MET A 188 2.53 -29.58 55.94
CA MET A 188 1.39 -30.17 56.67
C MET A 188 1.84 -30.99 57.88
N LEU A 189 2.95 -31.75 57.77
CA LEU A 189 3.49 -32.50 58.92
C LEU A 189 3.99 -31.59 60.06
N GLN A 190 4.25 -30.30 59.78
CA GLN A 190 4.69 -29.32 60.77
C GLN A 190 3.56 -28.66 61.56
N ILE A 191 2.32 -28.75 61.08
CA ILE A 191 1.17 -28.08 61.68
C ILE A 191 0.22 -29.19 62.17
N GLY A 192 0.00 -29.29 63.48
CA GLY A 192 -0.72 -30.40 64.10
C GLY A 192 -2.17 -30.60 63.61
N PRO A 193 -2.80 -31.74 63.95
CA PRO A 193 -4.06 -32.23 63.37
C PRO A 193 -5.29 -31.33 63.58
N GLU A 194 -5.22 -30.33 64.46
CA GLU A 194 -6.31 -29.35 64.64
C GLU A 194 -6.40 -28.33 63.49
N PHE A 195 -5.36 -28.21 62.65
CA PHE A 195 -5.31 -27.28 61.52
C PHE A 195 -5.98 -27.83 60.25
N ASP A 196 -6.13 -29.15 60.15
CA ASP A 196 -6.67 -29.84 58.97
C ASP A 196 -8.14 -29.46 58.72
N ASN A 197 -8.96 -29.40 59.76
CA ASN A 197 -10.39 -29.06 59.63
C ASN A 197 -10.63 -27.62 59.12
N LYS A 198 -9.77 -26.67 59.49
CA LYS A 198 -9.91 -25.27 59.05
C LYS A 198 -9.44 -25.11 57.59
N LYS A 199 -8.34 -25.76 57.22
CA LYS A 199 -7.85 -25.76 55.84
C LYS A 199 -8.80 -26.49 54.89
N ASP A 200 -9.44 -27.57 55.32
CA ASP A 200 -10.39 -28.28 54.47
C ASP A 200 -11.63 -27.44 54.13
N MET A 201 -12.12 -26.62 55.07
CA MET A 201 -13.17 -25.64 54.75
C MET A 201 -12.69 -24.55 53.80
N GLU A 202 -11.50 -23.98 54.02
CA GLU A 202 -10.93 -22.95 53.14
C GLU A 202 -10.67 -23.49 51.72
N ILE A 203 -10.19 -24.74 51.60
CA ILE A 203 -10.02 -25.43 50.32
C ILE A 203 -11.38 -25.64 49.64
N LYS A 204 -12.44 -25.96 50.39
CA LYS A 204 -13.79 -26.12 49.85
C LYS A 204 -14.33 -24.79 49.32
N GLU A 205 -14.23 -23.71 50.10
CA GLU A 205 -14.66 -22.36 49.67
C GLU A 205 -13.88 -21.89 48.43
N LEU A 206 -12.57 -22.12 48.39
CA LEU A 206 -11.74 -21.80 47.23
C LEU A 206 -12.11 -22.65 46.00
N LYS A 207 -12.48 -23.91 46.18
CA LYS A 207 -12.99 -24.76 45.09
C LYS A 207 -14.32 -24.25 44.56
N ASP A 208 -15.25 -23.91 45.44
CA ASP A 208 -16.57 -23.40 45.05
C ASP A 208 -16.45 -22.06 44.32
N MET A 209 -15.61 -21.13 44.82
CA MET A 209 -15.30 -19.87 44.12
C MET A 209 -14.61 -20.08 42.77
N ASN A 210 -13.68 -21.02 42.66
CA ASN A 210 -13.04 -21.34 41.39
C ASN A 210 -14.02 -21.94 40.39
N GLU A 211 -14.96 -22.75 40.83
CA GLU A 211 -15.97 -23.34 39.96
C GLU A 211 -16.94 -22.26 39.43
N MET A 212 -17.39 -21.35 40.29
CA MET A 212 -18.15 -20.16 39.85
C MET A 212 -17.37 -19.31 38.83
N LYS A 213 -16.08 -19.03 39.08
CA LYS A 213 -15.26 -18.28 38.13
C LYS A 213 -15.05 -19.03 36.81
N LYS A 214 -14.95 -20.36 36.83
CA LYS A 214 -14.90 -21.15 35.60
C LYS A 214 -16.19 -21.00 34.80
N GLU A 215 -17.36 -21.06 35.43
CA GLU A 215 -18.64 -20.87 34.77
C GLU A 215 -18.75 -19.46 34.14
N GLU A 216 -18.30 -18.42 34.85
CA GLU A 216 -18.21 -17.06 34.33
C GLU A 216 -17.29 -16.98 33.10
N ILE A 217 -16.09 -17.56 33.19
CA ILE A 217 -15.15 -17.64 32.06
C ILE A 217 -15.76 -18.40 30.87
N TYR A 218 -16.48 -19.50 31.10
CA TYR A 218 -17.17 -20.24 30.04
C TYR A 218 -18.28 -19.41 29.38
N SER A 219 -19.02 -18.62 30.16
CA SER A 219 -20.03 -17.69 29.67
C SER A 219 -19.39 -16.61 28.78
N LEU A 220 -18.34 -15.95 29.27
CA LEU A 220 -17.59 -14.93 28.52
C LEU A 220 -16.96 -15.51 27.24
N LYS A 221 -16.42 -16.74 27.31
CA LYS A 221 -15.86 -17.43 26.14
C LYS A 221 -16.92 -17.71 25.07
N LYS A 222 -18.14 -18.10 25.46
CA LYS A 222 -19.27 -18.25 24.52
C LYS A 222 -19.64 -16.92 23.88
N GLU A 223 -19.67 -15.82 24.65
CA GLU A 223 -19.94 -14.49 24.14
C GLU A 223 -18.88 -14.02 23.13
N VAL A 224 -17.59 -14.23 23.44
CA VAL A 224 -16.47 -13.91 22.54
C VAL A 224 -16.56 -14.71 21.24
N ILE A 225 -16.83 -16.02 21.30
CA ILE A 225 -17.02 -16.86 20.11
C ILE A 225 -18.20 -16.35 19.27
N GLN A 226 -19.29 -15.95 19.91
CA GLN A 226 -20.46 -15.40 19.21
C GLN A 226 -20.14 -14.05 18.54
N LYS A 227 -19.39 -13.18 19.21
CA LYS A 227 -18.91 -11.91 18.64
C LYS A 227 -17.95 -12.14 17.46
N GLN A 228 -17.02 -13.07 17.58
CA GLN A 228 -16.12 -13.46 16.48
C GLN A 228 -16.89 -14.02 15.28
N LYS A 229 -17.93 -14.83 15.51
CA LYS A 229 -18.80 -15.30 14.43
C LYS A 229 -19.50 -14.15 13.70
N LYS A 230 -20.02 -13.16 14.44
CA LYS A 230 -20.64 -11.96 13.85
C LYS A 230 -19.63 -11.13 13.06
N ILE A 231 -18.39 -10.98 13.56
CA ILE A 231 -17.32 -10.29 12.83
C ILE A 231 -17.02 -11.01 11.50
N ALA A 232 -16.87 -12.33 11.52
CA ALA A 232 -16.65 -13.11 10.31
C ALA A 232 -17.81 -13.00 9.30
N GLU A 233 -19.07 -12.96 9.78
CA GLU A 233 -20.24 -12.73 8.93
C GLU A 233 -20.22 -11.33 8.29
N VAL A 234 -19.78 -10.29 9.03
CA VAL A 234 -19.62 -8.93 8.51
C VAL A 234 -18.49 -8.86 7.48
N GLU A 235 -17.35 -9.51 7.72
CA GLU A 235 -16.22 -9.57 6.78
C GLU A 235 -16.64 -10.23 5.46
N VAL A 236 -17.35 -11.37 5.51
CA VAL A 236 -17.86 -12.05 4.31
C VAL A 236 -18.82 -11.16 3.52
N ARG A 237 -19.69 -10.42 4.22
CA ARG A 237 -20.62 -9.47 3.57
C ARG A 237 -19.87 -8.29 2.94
N PHE A 238 -18.83 -7.80 3.59
CA PHE A 238 -17.98 -6.73 3.07
C PHE A 238 -17.25 -7.18 1.79
N ASP A 239 -16.64 -8.37 1.80
CA ASP A 239 -15.99 -8.96 0.62
C ASP A 239 -16.96 -9.19 -0.55
N GLN A 240 -18.21 -9.51 -0.25
CA GLN A 240 -19.25 -9.65 -1.28
C GLN A 240 -19.57 -8.30 -1.91
N LEU A 241 -19.80 -7.26 -1.11
CA LEU A 241 -20.04 -5.90 -1.60
C LEU A 241 -18.85 -5.37 -2.42
N PHE A 242 -17.62 -5.66 -1.99
CA PHE A 242 -16.42 -5.25 -2.71
C PHE A 242 -16.37 -5.90 -4.10
N ARG A 243 -16.62 -7.22 -4.19
CA ARG A 243 -16.69 -7.95 -5.46
C ARG A 243 -17.81 -7.46 -6.37
N GLU A 244 -18.96 -7.07 -5.82
CA GLU A 244 -20.05 -6.46 -6.60
C GLU A 244 -19.65 -5.11 -7.17
N LYS A 245 -18.98 -4.25 -6.39
CA LYS A 245 -18.45 -2.97 -6.86
C LYS A 245 -17.34 -3.10 -7.88
N ASP A 246 -16.45 -4.07 -7.74
CA ASP A 246 -15.43 -4.35 -8.77
C ASP A 246 -16.07 -4.77 -10.10
N LYS A 247 -17.13 -5.57 -10.06
CA LYS A 247 -17.91 -5.93 -11.27
C LYS A 247 -18.59 -4.71 -11.89
N GLU A 248 -19.19 -3.83 -11.09
CA GLU A 248 -19.77 -2.58 -11.59
C GLU A 248 -18.72 -1.69 -12.25
N VAL A 249 -17.51 -1.60 -11.67
CA VAL A 249 -16.40 -0.82 -12.24
C VAL A 249 -15.90 -1.42 -13.55
N GLU A 250 -15.73 -2.74 -13.62
CA GLU A 250 -15.32 -3.41 -14.87
C GLU A 250 -16.38 -3.29 -15.97
N GLN A 251 -17.67 -3.39 -15.61
CA GLN A 251 -18.75 -3.12 -16.56
C GLN A 251 -18.70 -1.66 -17.05
N GLY A 252 -18.52 -0.69 -16.14
CA GLY A 252 -18.39 0.72 -16.50
C GLY A 252 -17.18 1.01 -17.41
N LYS A 253 -16.05 0.30 -17.22
CA LYS A 253 -14.90 0.38 -18.13
C LYS A 253 -15.24 -0.18 -19.51
N SER A 254 -15.91 -1.33 -19.57
CA SER A 254 -16.35 -1.94 -20.83
C SER A 254 -17.29 -1.01 -21.60
N ASP A 255 -18.26 -0.39 -20.92
CA ASP A 255 -19.22 0.54 -21.51
C ASP A 255 -18.53 1.83 -22.00
N LEU A 256 -17.51 2.30 -21.27
CA LEU A 256 -16.70 3.45 -21.67
C LEU A 256 -15.88 3.16 -22.94
N VAL A 257 -15.27 1.97 -23.03
CA VAL A 257 -14.54 1.53 -24.23
C VAL A 257 -15.48 1.42 -25.42
N ALA A 258 -16.65 0.80 -25.25
CA ALA A 258 -17.66 0.71 -26.30
C ALA A 258 -18.12 2.11 -26.78
N SER A 259 -18.32 3.04 -25.84
CA SER A 259 -18.66 4.43 -26.16
C SER A 259 -17.54 5.15 -26.90
N GLN A 260 -16.27 4.91 -26.52
CA GLN A 260 -15.11 5.48 -27.19
C GLN A 260 -14.97 4.96 -28.63
N ASP A 261 -15.23 3.67 -28.86
CA ASP A 261 -15.19 3.07 -30.18
C ASP A 261 -16.31 3.59 -31.08
N LEU A 262 -17.53 3.77 -30.54
CA LEU A 262 -18.63 4.42 -31.26
C LEU A 262 -18.28 5.86 -31.67
N ILE A 263 -17.64 6.63 -30.78
CA ILE A 263 -17.18 8.00 -31.10
C ILE A 263 -16.09 7.97 -32.18
N LYS A 264 -15.18 6.99 -32.16
CA LYS A 264 -14.16 6.83 -33.22
C LYS A 264 -14.81 6.51 -34.57
N GLU A 265 -15.81 5.64 -34.59
CA GLU A 265 -16.57 5.29 -35.79
C GLU A 265 -17.31 6.51 -36.36
N GLN A 266 -18.04 7.25 -35.53
CA GLN A 266 -18.71 8.49 -35.93
C GLN A 266 -17.73 9.54 -36.47
N ASN A 267 -16.57 9.70 -35.84
CA ASN A 267 -15.52 10.59 -36.33
C ASN A 267 -14.94 10.14 -37.69
N HIS A 268 -14.84 8.84 -37.92
CA HIS A 268 -14.42 8.30 -39.20
C HIS A 268 -15.45 8.57 -40.31
N GLU A 269 -16.73 8.39 -40.00
CA GLU A 269 -17.84 8.72 -40.91
C GLU A 269 -17.86 10.22 -41.25
N LEU A 270 -17.70 11.09 -40.25
CA LEU A 270 -17.61 12.54 -40.44
C LEU A 270 -16.43 12.93 -41.33
N LYS A 271 -15.24 12.35 -41.12
CA LYS A 271 -14.07 12.57 -42.00
C LYS A 271 -14.32 12.11 -43.43
N THR A 272 -15.11 11.07 -43.64
CA THR A 272 -15.46 10.57 -44.98
C THR A 272 -16.44 11.52 -45.66
N LYS A 273 -17.45 12.01 -44.92
CA LYS A 273 -18.38 13.05 -45.41
C LYS A 273 -17.65 14.35 -45.75
N ASP A 274 -16.68 14.78 -44.94
CA ASP A 274 -15.89 15.99 -45.18
C ASP A 274 -15.07 15.89 -46.49
N LYS A 275 -14.46 14.74 -46.76
CA LYS A 275 -13.79 14.47 -48.05
C LYS A 275 -14.76 14.54 -49.24
N ASN A 276 -15.98 14.03 -49.08
CA ASN A 276 -17.00 14.12 -50.12
C ASN A 276 -17.45 15.56 -50.37
N ILE A 277 -17.61 16.36 -49.30
CA ILE A 277 -17.91 17.79 -49.40
C ILE A 277 -16.79 18.52 -50.15
N GLN A 278 -15.52 18.30 -49.79
CA GLN A 278 -14.38 18.90 -50.49
C GLN A 278 -14.33 18.54 -51.98
N SER A 279 -14.67 17.29 -52.33
CA SER A 279 -14.78 16.86 -53.73
C SER A 279 -15.90 17.60 -54.47
N LEU A 280 -17.07 17.75 -53.83
CA LEU A 280 -18.19 18.51 -54.41
C LEU A 280 -17.85 20.01 -54.56
N GLU A 281 -17.17 20.61 -53.59
CA GLU A 281 -16.70 22.00 -53.67
C GLU A 281 -15.74 22.21 -54.85
N GLN A 282 -14.87 21.24 -55.13
CA GLN A 282 -14.00 21.27 -56.31
C GLN A 282 -14.79 21.18 -57.62
N GLN A 283 -15.79 20.30 -57.69
CA GLN A 283 -16.67 20.18 -58.86
C GLN A 283 -17.48 21.46 -59.10
N VAL A 284 -18.04 22.06 -58.05
CA VAL A 284 -18.76 23.34 -58.14
C VAL A 284 -17.82 24.44 -58.60
N SER A 285 -16.60 24.50 -58.08
CA SER A 285 -15.59 25.47 -58.51
C SER A 285 -15.22 25.32 -60.00
N GLN A 286 -15.13 24.08 -60.51
CA GLN A 286 -14.90 23.82 -61.93
C GLN A 286 -16.11 24.24 -62.79
N LEU A 287 -17.32 23.92 -62.36
CA LEU A 287 -18.55 24.32 -63.06
C LEU A 287 -18.70 25.84 -63.13
N ASN A 288 -18.36 26.56 -62.06
CA ASN A 288 -18.38 28.03 -62.05
C ASN A 288 -17.40 28.61 -63.06
N ARG A 289 -16.19 28.06 -63.21
CA ARG A 289 -15.25 28.50 -64.26
C ARG A 289 -15.81 28.30 -65.66
N ILE A 290 -16.42 27.14 -65.93
CA ILE A 290 -17.05 26.85 -67.22
C ILE A 290 -18.22 27.83 -67.46
N LEU A 291 -18.98 28.17 -66.42
CA LEU A 291 -20.07 29.14 -66.51
C LEU A 291 -19.55 30.53 -66.85
N ASP A 292 -18.45 30.96 -66.23
CA ASP A 292 -17.80 32.25 -66.50
C ASP A 292 -17.31 32.32 -67.96
N GLU A 293 -16.59 31.28 -68.43
CA GLU A 293 -16.13 31.15 -69.82
C GLU A 293 -17.30 31.21 -70.82
N LYS A 294 -18.41 30.51 -70.50
CA LYS A 294 -19.60 30.51 -71.35
C LYS A 294 -20.33 31.85 -71.33
N THR A 295 -20.30 32.56 -70.20
CA THR A 295 -20.89 33.90 -70.08
C THR A 295 -20.10 34.91 -70.91
N GLU A 296 -18.77 34.83 -70.91
CA GLU A 296 -17.88 35.63 -71.76
C GLU A 296 -18.08 35.33 -73.26
N ALA A 297 -18.20 34.05 -73.63
CA ALA A 297 -18.53 33.64 -74.99
C ALA A 297 -19.93 34.12 -75.44
N ASN A 298 -20.91 34.14 -74.54
CA ASN A 298 -22.24 34.67 -74.85
C ASN A 298 -22.25 36.19 -75.02
N LEU A 299 -21.40 36.92 -74.28
CA LEU A 299 -21.24 38.37 -74.46
C LEU A 299 -20.66 38.69 -75.84
N THR A 300 -19.65 37.94 -76.30
CA THR A 300 -19.09 38.10 -77.65
C THR A 300 -20.07 37.69 -78.76
N MET A 301 -20.88 36.64 -78.54
CA MET A 301 -21.96 36.25 -79.45
C MET A 301 -23.07 37.31 -79.53
N SER A 302 -23.38 37.98 -78.42
CA SER A 302 -24.34 39.09 -78.39
C SER A 302 -23.90 40.27 -79.25
N GLU A 303 -22.59 40.55 -79.31
CA GLU A 303 -22.01 41.57 -80.20
C GLU A 303 -22.06 41.16 -81.68
N VAL A 304 -21.93 39.87 -81.99
CA VAL A 304 -22.12 39.32 -83.35
C VAL A 304 -23.58 39.41 -83.79
N ILE A 305 -24.52 39.06 -82.90
CA ILE A 305 -25.97 39.21 -83.16
C ILE A 305 -26.34 40.68 -83.36
N LYS A 306 -25.70 41.61 -82.64
CA LYS A 306 -25.89 43.06 -82.85
C LYS A 306 -25.39 43.52 -84.22
N ARG A 307 -24.30 42.93 -84.73
CA ARG A 307 -23.77 43.17 -86.09
C ARG A 307 -24.69 42.62 -87.18
N VAL A 308 -25.15 41.38 -87.05
CA VAL A 308 -26.07 40.73 -88.01
C VAL A 308 -27.45 41.39 -88.00
N LYS A 309 -27.94 41.83 -86.84
CA LYS A 309 -29.21 42.58 -86.71
C LYS A 309 -29.15 43.94 -87.41
N ASN A 310 -27.99 44.61 -87.43
CA ASN A 310 -27.82 45.88 -88.15
C ASN A 310 -27.77 45.69 -89.68
N GLU A 311 -27.36 44.51 -90.18
CA GLU A 311 -27.34 44.19 -91.62
C GLU A 311 -28.72 43.75 -92.15
N LEU A 312 -29.55 43.10 -91.31
CA LEU A 312 -30.86 42.59 -91.73
C LEU A 312 -32.01 43.62 -91.73
N THR A 313 -31.80 44.84 -91.26
CA THR A 313 -32.88 45.85 -91.08
C THR A 313 -33.11 46.71 -92.34
N SER A 314 -32.72 46.23 -93.53
CA SER A 314 -32.83 46.96 -94.80
C SER A 314 -33.86 46.38 -95.78
N GLU A 315 -34.50 45.23 -95.51
CA GLU A 315 -35.06 44.45 -96.63
C GLU A 315 -36.47 43.86 -96.49
N TYR A 316 -37.35 44.25 -95.56
CA TYR A 316 -38.66 43.56 -95.49
C TYR A 316 -39.88 44.37 -95.04
N GLU A 317 -40.57 44.96 -96.02
CA GLU A 317 -41.95 45.46 -95.92
C GLU A 317 -43.06 44.39 -96.19
N PRO A 318 -42.86 43.29 -96.96
CA PRO A 318 -43.89 42.25 -97.09
C PRO A 318 -43.95 41.30 -95.87
N MET A 319 -42.97 41.35 -94.95
CA MET A 319 -42.96 40.52 -93.72
C MET A 319 -44.03 40.90 -92.70
N ILE A 320 -44.67 42.08 -92.81
CA ILE A 320 -45.63 42.57 -91.81
C ILE A 320 -46.94 41.74 -91.78
N LYS A 321 -47.29 41.04 -92.88
CA LYS A 321 -48.47 40.15 -92.94
C LYS A 321 -48.16 38.75 -92.37
N GLN A 322 -46.96 38.22 -92.65
CA GLN A 322 -46.42 37.01 -92.00
C GLN A 322 -46.11 37.24 -90.52
N ALA A 323 -45.73 38.46 -90.13
CA ALA A 323 -45.43 38.83 -88.75
C ALA A 323 -46.66 38.76 -87.84
N LYS A 324 -47.89 38.89 -88.34
CA LYS A 324 -49.11 38.74 -87.52
C LYS A 324 -49.46 37.28 -87.23
N GLU A 325 -49.27 36.38 -88.21
CA GLU A 325 -49.43 34.94 -88.01
C GLU A 325 -48.26 34.36 -87.20
N GLU A 326 -47.03 34.84 -87.45
CA GLU A 326 -45.87 34.54 -86.60
C GLU A 326 -45.96 35.16 -85.22
N SER A 327 -46.60 36.33 -85.04
CA SER A 327 -46.82 36.91 -83.70
C SER A 327 -47.76 36.01 -82.91
N ASN A 328 -48.89 35.60 -83.49
CA ASN A 328 -49.80 34.68 -82.81
C ASN A 328 -49.15 33.31 -82.53
N ALA A 329 -48.32 32.80 -83.46
CA ALA A 329 -47.56 31.57 -83.24
C ALA A 329 -46.45 31.73 -82.19
N LYS A 330 -45.79 32.89 -82.14
CA LYS A 330 -44.80 33.27 -81.11
C LYS A 330 -45.47 33.45 -79.76
N ASP A 331 -46.65 34.05 -79.70
CA ASP A 331 -47.41 34.24 -78.47
C ASP A 331 -47.88 32.89 -77.92
N LEU A 332 -48.38 31.98 -78.76
CA LEU A 332 -48.70 30.60 -78.37
C LEU A 332 -47.45 29.79 -77.96
N PHE A 333 -46.32 30.00 -78.64
CA PHE A 333 -45.05 29.37 -78.28
C PHE A 333 -44.55 29.89 -76.92
N TRP A 334 -44.56 31.20 -76.71
CA TRP A 334 -44.17 31.82 -75.44
C TRP A 334 -45.12 31.46 -74.32
N GLN A 335 -46.42 31.37 -74.58
CA GLN A 335 -47.39 30.88 -73.59
C GLN A 335 -47.06 29.44 -73.19
N ARG A 336 -46.82 28.53 -74.15
CA ARG A 336 -46.39 27.15 -73.85
C ARG A 336 -45.05 27.09 -73.11
N GLU A 337 -44.12 27.99 -73.42
CA GLU A 337 -42.81 28.03 -72.77
C GLU A 337 -42.89 28.61 -71.35
N ILE A 338 -43.77 29.58 -71.12
CA ILE A 338 -44.13 30.11 -69.80
C ILE A 338 -44.81 29.01 -68.98
N ASP A 339 -45.80 28.31 -69.56
CA ASP A 339 -46.50 27.21 -68.89
C ASP A 339 -45.53 26.07 -68.53
N LYS A 340 -44.60 25.70 -69.42
CA LYS A 340 -43.53 24.74 -69.12
C LYS A 340 -42.59 25.21 -68.01
N LYS A 341 -42.21 26.49 -68.01
CA LYS A 341 -41.37 27.06 -66.94
C LYS A 341 -42.10 27.10 -65.61
N MET A 342 -43.38 27.45 -65.60
CA MET A 342 -44.22 27.40 -64.41
C MET A 342 -44.36 25.97 -63.88
N GLN A 343 -44.61 25.00 -64.75
CA GLN A 343 -44.67 23.59 -64.36
C GLN A 343 -43.34 23.10 -63.76
N LYS A 344 -42.21 23.41 -64.39
CA LYS A 344 -40.88 23.11 -63.83
C LYS A 344 -40.66 23.78 -62.48
N GLN A 345 -41.07 25.04 -62.34
CA GLN A 345 -40.95 25.76 -61.09
C GLN A 345 -41.81 25.14 -59.98
N ASP A 346 -42.99 24.63 -60.30
CA ASP A 346 -43.86 23.95 -59.33
C ASP A 346 -43.32 22.56 -58.96
N GLU A 347 -42.73 21.83 -59.91
CA GLU A 347 -41.99 20.59 -59.63
C GLU A 347 -40.76 20.84 -58.73
N GLU A 348 -39.98 21.89 -59.00
CA GLU A 348 -38.86 22.31 -58.16
C GLU A 348 -39.32 22.71 -56.76
N LYS A 349 -40.40 23.52 -56.63
CA LYS A 349 -40.99 23.88 -55.33
C LYS A 349 -41.46 22.64 -54.56
N PHE A 350 -42.03 21.65 -55.24
CA PHE A 350 -42.44 20.40 -54.61
C PHE A 350 -41.25 19.61 -54.08
N LEU A 351 -40.18 19.48 -54.87
CA LEU A 351 -38.94 18.81 -54.44
C LEU A 351 -38.28 19.53 -53.26
N VAL A 352 -38.20 20.86 -53.31
CA VAL A 352 -37.70 21.68 -52.20
C VAL A 352 -38.57 21.48 -50.96
N SER A 353 -39.90 21.48 -51.09
CA SER A 353 -40.82 21.26 -49.97
C SER A 353 -40.65 19.87 -49.35
N GLN A 354 -40.43 18.82 -50.15
CA GLN A 354 -40.10 17.49 -49.64
C GLN A 354 -38.75 17.46 -48.91
N GLN A 355 -37.75 18.18 -49.43
CA GLN A 355 -36.45 18.26 -48.79
C GLN A 355 -36.51 18.99 -47.45
N VAL A 356 -37.26 20.10 -47.38
CA VAL A 356 -37.52 20.84 -46.14
C VAL A 356 -38.19 19.92 -45.11
N ARG A 357 -39.24 19.19 -45.49
CA ARG A 357 -39.93 18.25 -44.57
C ARG A 357 -38.98 17.15 -44.04
N ARG A 358 -38.07 16.63 -44.87
CA ARG A 358 -37.06 15.65 -44.43
C ARG A 358 -36.07 16.26 -43.44
N LEU A 359 -35.63 17.49 -43.67
CA LEU A 359 -34.74 18.21 -42.76
C LEU A 359 -35.43 18.54 -41.44
N GLU A 360 -36.72 18.91 -41.46
CA GLU A 360 -37.52 19.14 -40.24
C GLU A 360 -37.58 17.89 -39.36
N LEU A 361 -37.85 16.72 -39.95
CA LEU A 361 -37.85 15.44 -39.22
C LEU A 361 -36.47 15.10 -38.64
N GLN A 362 -35.39 15.36 -39.39
CA GLN A 362 -34.03 15.17 -38.88
C GLN A 362 -33.74 16.12 -37.71
N ILE A 363 -34.10 17.40 -37.82
CA ILE A 363 -33.93 18.37 -36.74
C ILE A 363 -34.66 17.92 -35.48
N GLU A 364 -35.87 17.38 -35.62
CA GLU A 364 -36.66 16.90 -34.48
C GLU A 364 -36.04 15.66 -33.83
N ASP A 365 -35.52 14.71 -34.62
CA ASP A 365 -34.74 13.56 -34.11
C ASP A 365 -33.48 14.01 -33.36
N TRP A 366 -32.75 15.00 -33.88
CA TRP A 366 -31.59 15.58 -33.21
C TRP A 366 -31.95 16.30 -31.90
N LYS A 367 -33.09 17.00 -31.84
CA LYS A 367 -33.58 17.60 -30.59
C LYS A 367 -33.90 16.55 -29.54
N ASN A 368 -34.61 15.48 -29.91
CA ASN A 368 -34.94 14.40 -28.98
C ASN A 368 -33.67 13.75 -28.42
N LYS A 369 -32.68 13.46 -29.28
CA LYS A 369 -31.37 12.94 -28.86
C LYS A 369 -30.63 13.89 -27.93
N LEU A 370 -30.71 15.20 -28.17
CA LEU A 370 -30.11 16.22 -27.31
C LEU A 370 -30.82 16.25 -25.94
N GLU A 371 -32.14 16.16 -25.91
CA GLU A 371 -32.93 16.12 -24.67
C GLU A 371 -32.62 14.86 -23.84
N ASP A 372 -32.50 13.70 -24.49
CA ASP A 372 -32.12 12.45 -23.81
C ASP A 372 -30.72 12.55 -23.21
N LYS A 373 -29.76 13.14 -23.95
CA LYS A 373 -28.41 13.39 -23.42
C LYS A 373 -28.40 14.42 -22.29
N GLN A 374 -29.27 15.41 -22.34
CA GLN A 374 -29.43 16.37 -21.25
C GLN A 374 -29.98 15.69 -19.99
N LYS A 375 -30.98 14.79 -20.12
CA LYS A 375 -31.49 13.98 -19.00
C LYS A 375 -30.41 13.05 -18.44
N GLU A 376 -29.60 12.43 -19.30
CA GLU A 376 -28.48 11.59 -18.88
C GLU A 376 -27.45 12.39 -18.06
N CYS A 377 -27.07 13.59 -18.52
CA CYS A 377 -26.19 14.50 -17.76
C CYS A 377 -26.79 14.92 -16.42
N GLN A 378 -28.09 15.22 -16.36
CA GLN A 378 -28.78 15.55 -15.10
C GLN A 378 -28.74 14.38 -14.11
N ASN A 379 -28.97 13.15 -14.58
CA ASN A 379 -28.87 11.95 -13.75
C ASN A 379 -27.45 11.73 -13.21
N TYR A 380 -26.41 12.00 -14.03
CA TYR A 380 -25.02 11.93 -13.56
C TYR A 380 -24.71 12.98 -12.50
N LEU A 381 -25.19 14.21 -12.68
CA LEU A 381 -25.03 15.27 -11.68
C LEU A 381 -25.71 14.91 -10.37
N GLN A 382 -26.94 14.39 -10.43
CA GLN A 382 -27.66 13.92 -9.24
C GLN A 382 -26.89 12.81 -8.51
N LYS A 383 -26.38 11.81 -9.23
CA LYS A 383 -25.55 10.74 -8.62
C LYS A 383 -24.24 11.27 -8.01
N LEU A 384 -23.66 12.33 -8.56
CA LEU A 384 -22.48 12.98 -7.99
C LEU A 384 -22.82 13.74 -6.71
N ASP A 385 -23.98 14.40 -6.66
CA ASP A 385 -24.46 15.07 -5.46
C ASP A 385 -24.79 14.04 -4.35
N GLU A 386 -25.46 12.93 -4.67
CA GLU A 386 -25.70 11.82 -3.72
C GLU A 386 -24.40 11.25 -3.15
N LYS A 387 -23.37 11.07 -3.99
CA LYS A 387 -22.04 10.64 -3.53
C LYS A 387 -21.34 11.69 -2.67
N ARG A 388 -21.53 12.98 -2.96
CA ARG A 388 -21.00 14.08 -2.15
C ARG A 388 -21.66 14.10 -0.77
N ASP A 389 -22.97 13.89 -0.71
CA ASP A 389 -23.70 13.83 0.56
C ASP A 389 -23.29 12.62 1.41
N LEU A 390 -23.12 11.45 0.78
CA LEU A 390 -22.59 10.26 1.46
C LEU A 390 -21.17 10.50 2.01
N TYR A 391 -20.31 11.18 1.24
CA TYR A 391 -18.97 11.54 1.69
C TYR A 391 -19.01 12.50 2.89
N ASN A 392 -19.91 13.50 2.86
CA ASN A 392 -20.10 14.43 3.97
C ASN A 392 -20.61 13.71 5.23
N GLU A 393 -21.55 12.76 5.10
CA GLU A 393 -22.04 11.95 6.22
C GLU A 393 -20.91 11.09 6.83
N LEU A 394 -20.07 10.47 5.99
CA LEU A 394 -18.91 9.71 6.45
C LEU A 394 -17.88 10.61 7.17
N MET A 395 -17.66 11.83 6.69
CA MET A 395 -16.79 12.80 7.35
C MET A 395 -17.36 13.24 8.71
N GLN A 396 -18.66 13.50 8.81
CA GLN A 396 -19.31 13.79 10.09
C GLN A 396 -19.18 12.63 11.08
N ARG A 397 -19.43 11.39 10.66
CA ARG A 397 -19.24 10.20 11.52
C ARG A 397 -17.78 10.04 11.96
N LYS A 398 -16.82 10.38 11.09
CA LYS A 398 -15.41 10.38 11.45
C LYS A 398 -15.14 11.41 12.57
N GLU A 399 -15.63 12.63 12.42
CA GLU A 399 -15.50 13.69 13.43
C GLU A 399 -16.16 13.29 14.76
N GLU A 400 -17.34 12.65 14.73
CA GLU A 400 -18.01 12.11 15.92
C GLU A 400 -17.19 11.01 16.62
N MET A 401 -16.61 10.08 15.85
CA MET A 401 -15.73 9.04 16.41
C MET A 401 -14.46 9.64 17.01
N GLU A 402 -13.91 10.68 16.38
CA GLU A 402 -12.69 11.36 16.85
C GLU A 402 -12.97 12.16 18.13
N LEU A 403 -14.14 12.81 18.21
CA LEU A 403 -14.63 13.42 19.44
C LEU A 403 -14.84 12.38 20.56
N ASN A 404 -15.48 11.25 20.25
CA ASN A 404 -15.71 10.18 21.23
C ASN A 404 -14.38 9.57 21.71
N LYS A 405 -13.40 9.38 20.81
CA LYS A 405 -12.05 8.95 21.16
C LYS A 405 -11.40 9.93 22.13
N ASN A 406 -11.49 11.23 21.87
CA ASN A 406 -10.91 12.26 22.73
C ASN A 406 -11.60 12.27 24.12
N ASN A 407 -12.93 12.12 24.17
CA ASN A 407 -13.65 11.99 25.45
C ASN A 407 -13.18 10.76 26.26
N ILE A 408 -12.96 9.62 25.59
CA ILE A 408 -12.43 8.41 26.24
C ILE A 408 -11.01 8.66 26.77
N ILE A 409 -10.16 9.38 26.01
CA ILE A 409 -8.81 9.75 26.46
C ILE A 409 -8.89 10.64 27.70
N ASP A 410 -9.71 11.68 27.68
CA ASP A 410 -9.90 12.58 28.82
C ASP A 410 -10.38 11.84 30.08
N ASP A 411 -11.29 10.86 29.92
CA ASP A 411 -11.76 10.05 31.04
C ASP A 411 -10.69 9.08 31.55
N LEU A 412 -9.87 8.50 30.66
CA LEU A 412 -8.71 7.69 31.07
C LEU A 412 -7.64 8.53 31.79
N GLU A 413 -7.39 9.76 31.34
CA GLU A 413 -6.48 10.69 32.00
C GLU A 413 -6.98 11.07 33.40
N LYS A 414 -8.29 11.33 33.56
CA LYS A 414 -8.90 11.55 34.90
C LYS A 414 -8.75 10.33 35.80
N ILE A 415 -9.02 9.13 35.28
CA ILE A 415 -8.85 7.89 36.05
C ILE A 415 -7.39 7.71 36.47
N SER A 416 -6.44 7.93 35.54
CA SER A 416 -5.01 7.85 35.83
C SER A 416 -4.62 8.84 36.92
N PHE A 417 -5.07 10.09 36.83
CA PHE A 417 -4.79 11.12 37.82
C PHE A 417 -5.32 10.74 39.22
N VAL A 418 -6.56 10.25 39.30
CA VAL A 418 -7.12 9.76 40.58
C VAL A 418 -6.31 8.59 41.13
N LYS A 419 -5.88 7.65 40.28
CA LYS A 419 -5.04 6.52 40.70
C LYS A 419 -3.64 6.95 41.15
N ASP A 420 -3.04 7.93 40.51
CA ASP A 420 -1.78 8.50 40.96
C ASP A 420 -1.91 9.17 42.34
N GLN A 421 -3.04 9.84 42.59
CA GLN A 421 -3.35 10.41 43.90
C GLN A 421 -3.53 9.32 44.98
N GLU A 422 -4.30 8.27 44.69
CA GLU A 422 -4.46 7.11 45.60
C GLU A 422 -3.10 6.43 45.89
N ILE A 423 -2.24 6.27 44.86
CA ILE A 423 -0.89 5.72 45.03
C ILE A 423 -0.04 6.64 45.92
N GLN A 424 -0.17 7.95 45.76
CA GLN A 424 0.56 8.92 46.57
C GLN A 424 0.09 8.93 48.03
N GLU A 425 -1.21 8.79 48.27
CA GLU A 425 -1.79 8.62 49.61
C GLU A 425 -1.27 7.32 50.26
N CYS A 426 -1.31 6.19 49.55
CA CYS A 426 -0.71 4.93 50.00
C CYS A 426 0.79 5.08 50.32
N LYS A 427 1.57 5.79 49.49
CA LYS A 427 2.99 6.07 49.77
C LYS A 427 3.18 6.89 51.04
N ASN A 428 2.33 7.88 51.27
CA ASN A 428 2.36 8.69 52.49
C ASN A 428 2.02 7.85 53.72
N GLU A 429 1.01 6.98 53.65
CA GLU A 429 0.66 6.04 54.72
C GLU A 429 1.80 5.06 55.02
N ILE A 430 2.42 4.48 53.99
CA ILE A 430 3.60 3.63 54.13
C ILE A 430 4.75 4.40 54.80
N SER A 431 4.96 5.67 54.44
CA SER A 431 5.98 6.51 55.06
C SER A 431 5.71 6.76 56.55
N ILE A 432 4.45 7.02 56.91
CA ILE A 432 4.02 7.20 58.31
C ILE A 432 4.22 5.90 59.10
N LEU A 433 3.80 4.77 58.54
CA LEU A 433 3.97 3.45 59.16
C LEU A 433 5.46 3.12 59.33
N HIS A 434 6.28 3.39 58.33
CA HIS A 434 7.72 3.17 58.40
C HIS A 434 8.38 4.01 59.50
N LYS A 435 7.98 5.29 59.62
CA LYS A 435 8.45 6.17 60.69
C LYS A 435 8.03 5.66 62.08
N SER A 436 6.76 5.26 62.24
CA SER A 436 6.24 4.67 63.48
C SER A 436 7.01 3.40 63.86
N LEU A 437 7.33 2.56 62.88
CA LEU A 437 8.09 1.32 63.09
C LEU A 437 9.54 1.60 63.51
N LEU A 438 10.18 2.61 62.92
CA LEU A 438 11.51 3.09 63.32
C LEU A 438 11.51 3.70 64.73
N ASP A 439 10.48 4.44 65.10
CA ASP A 439 10.33 4.99 66.45
C ASP A 439 10.12 3.86 67.47
N LYS A 440 9.32 2.85 67.14
CA LYS A 440 9.14 1.65 67.98
C LYS A 440 10.42 0.83 68.12
N GLN A 441 11.21 0.74 67.05
CA GLN A 441 12.52 0.10 67.09
C GLN A 441 13.48 0.86 68.03
N ARG A 442 13.48 2.20 67.98
CA ARG A 442 14.27 3.02 68.91
C ARG A 442 13.81 2.87 70.37
N GLU A 443 12.50 2.78 70.63
CA GLU A 443 11.98 2.47 71.96
C GLU A 443 12.50 1.11 72.46
N LEU A 444 12.38 0.06 71.64
CA LEU A 444 12.87 -1.28 71.98
C LEU A 444 14.38 -1.31 72.21
N GLU A 445 15.17 -0.54 71.45
CA GLU A 445 16.60 -0.40 71.68
C GLU A 445 16.91 0.33 72.98
N SER A 446 16.13 1.36 73.34
CA SER A 446 16.27 2.05 74.62
C SER A 446 15.91 1.15 75.81
N GLU A 447 14.85 0.34 75.69
CA GLU A 447 14.47 -0.65 76.69
C GLU A 447 15.56 -1.71 76.82
N LYS A 448 16.07 -2.22 75.70
CA LYS A 448 17.19 -3.17 75.68
C LYS A 448 18.42 -2.59 76.37
N GLN A 449 18.71 -1.31 76.19
CA GLN A 449 19.82 -0.62 76.86
C GLN A 449 19.56 -0.49 78.37
N SER A 450 18.33 -0.13 78.77
CA SER A 450 17.91 -0.11 80.18
C SER A 450 18.03 -1.49 80.84
N TYR A 451 17.66 -2.56 80.13
CA TYR A 451 17.85 -3.93 80.60
C TYR A 451 19.33 -4.30 80.72
N LYS A 452 20.18 -3.90 79.78
CA LYS A 452 21.63 -4.09 79.90
C LYS A 452 22.18 -3.38 81.14
N GLU A 453 21.78 -2.15 81.41
CA GLU A 453 22.19 -1.44 82.63
C GLU A 453 21.69 -2.15 83.90
N LYS A 454 20.44 -2.61 83.92
CA LYS A 454 19.90 -3.40 85.03
C LYS A 454 20.69 -4.70 85.24
N ILE A 455 21.03 -5.40 84.15
CA ILE A 455 21.87 -6.60 84.20
C ILE A 455 23.24 -6.26 84.77
N LEU A 456 23.86 -5.16 84.32
CA LEU A 456 25.18 -4.74 84.78
C LEU A 456 25.17 -4.33 86.27
N ILE A 457 24.09 -3.69 86.74
CA ILE A 457 23.87 -3.42 88.16
C ILE A 457 23.70 -4.72 88.94
N LEU A 458 22.93 -5.68 88.42
CA LEU A 458 22.73 -6.99 89.05
C LEU A 458 24.02 -7.81 89.08
N GLU A 459 24.83 -7.77 88.03
CA GLU A 459 26.15 -8.38 87.95
C GLU A 459 27.08 -7.76 88.99
N LYS A 460 27.09 -6.43 89.12
CA LYS A 460 27.86 -5.73 90.15
C LYS A 460 27.37 -6.03 91.57
N GLN A 461 26.06 -6.15 91.76
CA GLN A 461 25.48 -6.61 93.03
C GLN A 461 25.87 -8.06 93.33
N ASN A 462 25.92 -8.92 92.30
CA ASN A 462 26.39 -10.30 92.42
C ASN A 462 27.89 -10.37 92.69
N GLU A 463 28.72 -9.51 92.10
CA GLU A 463 30.14 -9.38 92.46
C GLU A 463 30.27 -8.96 93.92
N ILE A 464 29.51 -7.96 94.37
CA ILE A 464 29.50 -7.55 95.79
C ILE A 464 29.03 -8.71 96.69
N LEU A 465 28.00 -9.45 96.28
CA LEU A 465 27.51 -10.62 97.02
C LEU A 465 28.53 -11.74 97.03
N SER A 466 29.22 -11.98 95.92
CA SER A 466 30.28 -12.96 95.75
C SER A 466 31.50 -12.59 96.59
N ASP A 467 31.89 -11.31 96.62
CA ASP A 467 32.94 -10.77 97.48
C ASP A 467 32.55 -10.86 98.95
N MET A 468 31.30 -10.56 99.30
CA MET A 468 30.77 -10.76 100.65
C MET A 468 30.72 -12.24 101.02
N LEU A 469 30.40 -13.13 100.08
CA LEU A 469 30.39 -14.58 100.27
C LEU A 469 31.81 -15.14 100.38
N MET A 470 32.78 -14.63 99.63
CA MET A 470 34.20 -14.96 99.75
C MET A 470 34.79 -14.42 101.05
N LYS A 471 34.36 -13.23 101.51
CA LYS A 471 34.64 -12.71 102.86
C LYS A 471 34.01 -13.60 103.92
N ARG A 472 32.76 -14.01 103.74
CA ARG A 472 32.05 -14.95 104.62
C ARG A 472 32.65 -16.34 104.59
N GLU A 473 33.19 -16.83 103.48
CA GLU A 473 33.89 -18.11 103.38
C GLU A 473 35.28 -18.02 104.02
N GLY A 474 35.93 -16.85 103.97
CA GLY A 474 37.08 -16.51 104.80
C GLY A 474 36.75 -16.45 106.30
N GLU A 475 35.57 -15.92 106.65
CA GLU A 475 35.05 -15.89 108.03
C GLU A 475 34.53 -17.26 108.49
N ILE A 476 34.00 -18.10 107.61
CA ILE A 476 33.53 -19.47 107.87
C ILE A 476 34.72 -20.42 108.01
N LYS A 477 35.83 -20.19 107.29
CA LYS A 477 37.13 -20.83 107.60
C LYS A 477 37.72 -20.39 108.95
N ASN A 478 37.38 -19.19 109.43
CA ASN A 478 37.74 -18.74 110.79
C ASN A 478 36.71 -19.15 111.88
N LEU A 479 35.47 -19.48 111.51
CA LEU A 479 34.39 -19.90 112.42
C LEU A 479 34.22 -21.42 112.50
N GLN A 480 34.97 -22.22 111.73
CA GLN A 480 35.09 -23.67 111.90
C GLN A 480 35.91 -24.09 113.15
N ASN A 481 36.26 -23.15 114.03
CA ASN A 481 36.85 -23.42 115.35
C ASN A 481 36.05 -22.87 116.55
N VAL A 482 34.82 -22.35 116.38
CA VAL A 482 34.01 -21.95 117.53
C VAL A 482 32.54 -22.36 117.37
N LYS A 483 32.20 -23.42 118.12
CA LYS A 483 30.94 -23.71 118.83
C LYS A 483 29.62 -23.56 118.06
N ASN A 484 28.87 -24.65 117.93
CA ASN A 484 27.92 -25.13 118.96
C ASN A 484 26.92 -24.05 119.43
N SER A 485 25.64 -24.37 119.15
CA SER A 485 24.42 -23.98 119.89
C SER A 485 23.58 -22.83 119.36
N SER A 486 22.26 -23.07 119.39
CA SER A 486 21.12 -22.13 119.31
C SER A 486 20.61 -21.84 117.89
N SER A 487 19.62 -22.56 117.36
CA SER A 487 18.20 -22.58 117.70
C SER A 487 17.43 -21.29 117.37
N LYS A 488 16.39 -21.50 116.53
CA LYS A 488 15.13 -20.77 116.32
C LYS A 488 14.85 -20.68 114.82
N MET A 489 14.21 -21.70 114.24
CA MET A 489 12.75 -21.74 114.07
C MET A 489 12.17 -20.38 113.66
N GLN A 490 12.22 -20.10 112.36
CA GLN A 490 11.14 -19.43 111.66
C GLN A 490 11.15 -19.89 110.20
N SER A 491 10.27 -20.87 109.95
CA SER A 491 9.63 -21.17 108.68
C SER A 491 10.51 -21.62 107.50
N GLN A 492 11.02 -22.85 107.59
CA GLN A 492 11.45 -23.62 106.41
C GLN A 492 10.34 -23.71 105.34
N GLU A 493 9.07 -23.60 105.76
CA GLU A 493 7.90 -23.47 104.88
C GLU A 493 7.92 -22.22 103.99
N ASP A 494 8.32 -21.05 104.47
CA ASP A 494 8.31 -19.82 103.65
C ASP A 494 9.39 -19.85 102.57
N LEU A 495 10.51 -20.51 102.85
CA LEU A 495 11.61 -20.73 101.92
C LEU A 495 11.25 -21.78 100.86
N GLU A 496 10.52 -22.82 101.24
CA GLU A 496 9.95 -23.78 100.29
C GLU A 496 8.85 -23.15 99.43
N ARG A 497 7.93 -22.36 99.99
CA ARG A 497 6.91 -21.62 99.23
C ARG A 497 7.54 -20.65 98.23
N LYS A 498 8.58 -19.92 98.63
CA LYS A 498 9.27 -18.98 97.73
C LYS A 498 10.01 -19.71 96.59
N ASN A 499 10.58 -20.88 96.87
CA ASN A 499 11.19 -21.73 95.83
C ASN A 499 10.15 -22.34 94.87
N VAL A 500 8.95 -22.67 95.36
CA VAL A 500 7.85 -23.13 94.52
C VAL A 500 7.39 -22.00 93.59
N MET A 501 7.15 -20.79 94.10
CA MET A 501 6.76 -19.66 93.25
C MET A 501 7.83 -19.29 92.21
N LEU A 502 9.11 -19.32 92.58
CA LEU A 502 10.20 -19.06 91.62
C LEU A 502 10.28 -20.13 90.53
N ARG A 503 9.97 -21.40 90.84
CA ARG A 503 9.90 -22.46 89.83
C ARG A 503 8.70 -22.29 88.91
N GLU A 504 7.57 -21.84 89.43
CA GLU A 504 6.39 -21.51 88.62
C GLU A 504 6.66 -20.32 87.69
N GLU A 505 7.24 -19.22 88.19
CA GLU A 505 7.65 -18.08 87.37
C GLU A 505 8.66 -18.48 86.29
N LEU A 506 9.64 -19.32 86.63
CA LEU A 506 10.63 -19.81 85.66
C LEU A 506 9.97 -20.72 84.61
N GLY A 507 8.95 -21.49 85.00
CA GLY A 507 8.10 -22.26 84.10
C GLY A 507 7.31 -21.37 83.14
N GLU A 508 6.66 -20.33 83.65
CA GLU A 508 5.92 -19.36 82.82
C GLU A 508 6.84 -18.61 81.86
N LYS A 509 8.02 -18.16 82.30
CA LYS A 509 9.00 -17.49 81.44
C LYS A 509 9.54 -18.43 80.36
N ASN A 510 9.79 -19.68 80.68
CA ASN A 510 10.19 -20.68 79.68
C ASN A 510 9.08 -20.96 78.67
N ASN A 511 7.81 -20.97 79.09
CA ASN A 511 6.68 -21.08 78.19
C ASN A 511 6.56 -19.85 77.28
N GLN A 512 6.74 -18.62 77.80
CA GLN A 512 6.79 -17.40 77.00
C GLN A 512 7.91 -17.43 75.95
N ILE A 513 9.11 -17.90 76.32
CA ILE A 513 10.24 -18.03 75.37
C ILE A 513 9.90 -19.02 74.25
N ARG A 514 9.31 -20.18 74.57
CA ARG A 514 8.86 -21.16 73.55
C ARG A 514 7.81 -20.56 72.62
N GLN A 515 6.84 -19.81 73.15
CA GLN A 515 5.81 -19.14 72.36
C GLN A 515 6.43 -18.12 71.38
N LEU A 516 7.38 -17.31 71.86
CA LEU A 516 8.09 -16.33 71.02
C LEU A 516 8.96 -16.99 69.95
N GLN A 517 9.60 -18.12 70.27
CA GLN A 517 10.37 -18.90 69.29
C GLN A 517 9.46 -19.46 68.18
N LEU A 518 8.27 -19.96 68.54
CA LEU A 518 7.29 -20.44 67.56
C LEU A 518 6.80 -19.30 66.65
N ASN A 519 6.45 -18.14 67.22
CA ASN A 519 6.02 -16.96 66.46
C ASN A 519 7.13 -16.47 65.51
N LEU A 520 8.39 -16.49 65.94
CA LEU A 520 9.54 -16.15 65.11
C LEU A 520 9.68 -17.12 63.93
N GLN A 521 9.44 -18.41 64.15
CA GLN A 521 9.48 -19.43 63.09
C GLN A 521 8.38 -19.22 62.05
N ILE A 522 7.16 -18.93 62.50
CA ILE A 522 6.03 -18.62 61.62
C ILE A 522 6.34 -17.38 60.77
N ALA A 523 6.79 -16.29 61.41
CA ALA A 523 7.14 -15.06 60.70
C ALA A 523 8.26 -15.27 59.66
N LYS A 524 9.25 -16.13 59.95
CA LYS A 524 10.29 -16.50 58.97
C LYS A 524 9.70 -17.26 57.77
N GLY A 525 8.76 -18.16 58.01
CA GLY A 525 8.04 -18.87 56.95
C GLY A 525 7.25 -17.92 56.04
N ASP A 526 6.53 -16.97 56.65
CA ASP A 526 5.75 -15.96 55.91
C ASP A 526 6.65 -15.05 55.07
N ILE A 527 7.78 -14.59 55.62
CA ILE A 527 8.76 -13.78 54.88
C ILE A 527 9.33 -14.57 53.68
N GLN A 528 9.67 -15.85 53.86
CA GLN A 528 10.16 -16.69 52.76
C GLN A 528 9.11 -16.90 51.67
N ASN A 529 7.83 -17.10 52.04
CA ASN A 529 6.75 -17.23 51.07
C ASN A 529 6.52 -15.92 50.31
N ASN A 530 6.49 -14.78 51.01
CA ASN A 530 6.35 -13.47 50.38
C ASN A 530 7.51 -13.17 49.42
N MET A 531 8.74 -13.55 49.77
CA MET A 531 9.89 -13.42 48.86
C MET A 531 9.69 -14.22 47.57
N LYS A 532 9.20 -15.46 47.64
CA LYS A 532 8.90 -16.27 46.44
C LYS A 532 7.81 -15.64 45.58
N VAL A 533 6.75 -15.10 46.20
CA VAL A 533 5.68 -14.41 45.47
C VAL A 533 6.21 -13.15 44.78
N ILE A 534 7.07 -12.38 45.44
CA ILE A 534 7.71 -11.20 44.84
C ILE A 534 8.58 -11.61 43.64
N GLU A 535 9.37 -12.67 43.76
CA GLU A 535 10.20 -13.19 42.67
C GLU A 535 9.34 -13.68 41.48
N GLU A 536 8.24 -14.39 41.73
CA GLU A 536 7.29 -14.80 40.69
C GLU A 536 6.63 -13.60 39.99
N LEU A 537 6.27 -12.55 40.74
CA LEU A 537 5.69 -11.32 40.18
C LEU A 537 6.73 -10.55 39.35
N GLN A 538 7.97 -10.43 39.82
CA GLN A 538 9.05 -9.80 39.08
C GLN A 538 9.31 -10.52 37.76
N ASN A 539 9.34 -11.85 37.76
CA ASN A 539 9.48 -12.64 36.54
C ASN A 539 8.30 -12.46 35.58
N LYS A 540 7.06 -12.39 36.09
CA LYS A 540 5.88 -12.11 35.25
C LYS A 540 5.92 -10.72 34.61
N ILE A 541 6.29 -9.70 35.38
CA ILE A 541 6.41 -8.32 34.87
C ILE A 541 7.51 -8.26 33.80
N GLN A 542 8.66 -8.89 34.04
CA GLN A 542 9.76 -8.93 33.08
C GLN A 542 9.34 -9.59 31.76
N ASN A 543 8.67 -10.75 31.82
CA ASN A 543 8.17 -11.44 30.64
C ASN A 543 7.13 -10.60 29.87
N GLU A 544 6.23 -9.92 30.57
CA GLU A 544 5.23 -9.04 29.95
C GLU A 544 5.90 -7.86 29.22
N LEU A 545 6.94 -7.27 29.82
CA LEU A 545 7.70 -6.16 29.25
C LEU A 545 8.48 -6.60 28.00
N GLU A 546 9.05 -7.81 28.01
CA GLU A 546 9.71 -8.43 26.86
C GLU A 546 8.72 -8.73 25.73
N ASN A 547 7.55 -9.28 26.06
CA ASN A 547 6.47 -9.53 25.09
C ASN A 547 5.97 -8.23 24.45
N GLN A 548 5.79 -7.17 25.25
CA GLN A 548 5.34 -5.87 24.76
C GLN A 548 6.41 -5.21 23.87
N SER A 549 7.69 -5.31 24.27
CA SER A 549 8.82 -4.85 23.45
C SER A 549 8.89 -5.61 22.12
N TYR A 550 8.67 -6.93 22.12
CA TYR A 550 8.60 -7.73 20.91
C TYR A 550 7.46 -7.28 19.98
N LEU A 551 6.25 -7.07 20.52
CA LEU A 551 5.09 -6.63 19.74
C LEU A 551 5.32 -5.25 19.11
N ASN A 552 5.83 -4.29 19.89
CA ASN A 552 6.15 -2.94 19.42
C ASN A 552 7.21 -2.96 18.32
N ASN A 553 8.24 -3.81 18.46
CA ASN A 553 9.27 -3.99 17.43
C ASN A 553 8.70 -4.61 16.15
N MET A 554 7.73 -5.52 16.26
CA MET A 554 7.05 -6.10 15.10
C MET A 554 6.21 -5.03 14.37
N GLN A 555 5.42 -4.24 15.10
CA GLN A 555 4.63 -3.14 14.53
C GLN A 555 5.52 -2.08 13.87
N LEU A 556 6.65 -1.71 14.49
CA LEU A 556 7.62 -0.79 13.90
C LEU A 556 8.23 -1.34 12.61
N LYS A 557 8.52 -2.65 12.54
CA LYS A 557 9.00 -3.28 11.30
C LYS A 557 7.97 -3.22 10.19
N ASP A 558 6.69 -3.48 10.49
CA ASP A 558 5.63 -3.43 9.49
C ASP A 558 5.36 -2.00 9.02
N LEU A 559 5.36 -1.02 9.92
CA LEU A 559 5.29 0.40 9.56
C LEU A 559 6.46 0.83 8.65
N ARG A 560 7.69 0.40 8.96
CA ARG A 560 8.86 0.67 8.09
C ARG A 560 8.72 0.04 6.71
N ARG A 561 8.25 -1.22 6.62
CA ARG A 561 8.01 -1.88 5.33
C ARG A 561 6.97 -1.13 4.49
N ASN A 562 5.86 -0.74 5.11
CA ASN A 562 4.80 0.02 4.42
C ASN A 562 5.34 1.37 3.94
N TYR A 563 6.08 2.08 4.79
CA TYR A 563 6.71 3.35 4.42
C TYR A 563 7.69 3.22 3.25
N VAL A 564 8.53 2.18 3.23
CA VAL A 564 9.46 1.90 2.12
C VAL A 564 8.69 1.58 0.82
N ASN A 565 7.59 0.83 0.92
CA ASN A 565 6.75 0.52 -0.24
C ASN A 565 6.09 1.78 -0.82
N ASP A 566 5.55 2.65 0.05
CA ASP A 566 4.95 3.92 -0.35
C ASP A 566 5.98 4.84 -1.02
N MET A 567 7.17 4.95 -0.44
CA MET A 567 8.27 5.73 -1.02
C MET A 567 8.76 5.16 -2.35
N SER A 568 8.79 3.83 -2.50
CA SER A 568 9.11 3.17 -3.77
C SER A 568 8.05 3.46 -4.84
N SER A 569 6.77 3.50 -4.46
CA SER A 569 5.69 3.88 -5.37
C SER A 569 5.79 5.35 -5.82
N LEU A 570 6.11 6.27 -4.90
CA LEU A 570 6.34 7.69 -5.19
C LEU A 570 7.56 7.87 -6.11
N LYS A 571 8.64 7.12 -5.88
CA LYS A 571 9.81 7.12 -6.76
C LYS A 571 9.42 6.76 -8.20
N LYS A 572 8.62 5.71 -8.41
CA LYS A 572 8.14 5.34 -9.76
C LYS A 572 7.31 6.44 -10.42
N ILE A 573 6.53 7.22 -9.65
CA ILE A 573 5.78 8.36 -10.17
C ILE A 573 6.73 9.49 -10.56
N LEU A 574 7.73 9.79 -9.71
CA LEU A 574 8.75 10.78 -10.01
C LEU A 574 9.57 10.42 -11.25
N ASP A 575 9.94 9.15 -11.42
CA ASP A 575 10.67 8.68 -12.60
C ASP A 575 9.87 8.93 -13.90
N LYS A 576 8.53 8.79 -13.85
CA LYS A 576 7.66 9.13 -14.99
C LYS A 576 7.60 10.64 -15.25
N ILE A 577 7.51 11.44 -14.20
CA ILE A 577 7.51 12.91 -14.31
C ILE A 577 8.86 13.39 -14.86
N GLU A 578 9.96 12.79 -14.44
CA GLU A 578 11.33 13.13 -14.85
C GLU A 578 11.47 13.16 -16.37
N ILE A 579 10.89 12.18 -17.06
CA ILE A 579 10.92 12.09 -18.52
C ILE A 579 10.37 13.39 -19.14
N HIS A 580 9.25 13.91 -18.63
CA HIS A 580 8.57 15.08 -19.19
C HIS A 580 9.25 16.42 -18.89
N ILE A 581 10.05 16.49 -17.82
CA ILE A 581 10.72 17.72 -17.40
C ILE A 581 12.23 17.73 -17.71
N SER A 582 12.76 16.58 -18.14
CA SER A 582 14.15 16.43 -18.55
C SER A 582 14.42 17.14 -19.89
N CYS A 583 15.68 17.54 -20.09
CA CYS A 583 16.13 18.05 -21.36
C CYS A 583 16.10 16.93 -22.41
N LEU A 584 15.37 17.14 -23.51
CA LEU A 584 15.23 16.15 -24.60
C LEU A 584 16.56 15.56 -25.09
N SER A 585 17.60 16.39 -25.20
CA SER A 585 18.87 15.97 -25.81
C SER A 585 19.86 15.29 -24.84
N CYS A 586 19.74 15.48 -23.53
CA CYS A 586 20.66 14.86 -22.56
C CYS A 586 19.97 14.12 -21.41
N ALA A 587 18.64 14.05 -21.41
CA ALA A 587 17.79 13.37 -20.42
C ALA A 587 18.03 13.79 -18.97
N LYS A 588 18.66 14.94 -18.72
CA LYS A 588 18.89 15.50 -17.38
C LYS A 588 17.87 16.59 -17.08
N VAL A 589 17.39 16.66 -15.84
CA VAL A 589 16.54 17.76 -15.35
C VAL A 589 17.42 18.95 -15.00
N TYR A 590 17.12 20.12 -15.55
CA TYR A 590 17.81 21.37 -15.21
C TYR A 590 16.83 22.39 -14.66
N GLN A 591 17.30 23.20 -13.73
CA GLN A 591 16.50 24.29 -13.16
C GLN A 591 16.18 25.37 -14.21
N ASP A 592 17.08 25.58 -15.20
CA ASP A 592 16.94 26.61 -16.24
C ASP A 592 16.79 26.00 -17.64
N CYS A 593 15.73 25.23 -17.86
CA CYS A 593 15.36 24.75 -19.19
C CYS A 593 14.68 25.83 -20.04
N LEU A 594 14.94 25.79 -21.35
CA LEU A 594 14.25 26.57 -22.37
C LEU A 594 13.16 25.72 -22.99
N MET A 595 11.98 26.32 -23.19
CA MET A 595 10.84 25.63 -23.80
C MET A 595 10.82 25.88 -25.31
N LEU A 596 10.73 24.79 -26.07
CA LEU A 596 10.50 24.80 -27.52
C LEU A 596 9.04 25.17 -27.81
N VAL A 597 8.73 25.59 -29.05
CA VAL A 597 7.34 25.92 -29.44
C VAL A 597 6.38 24.74 -29.37
N CYS A 598 6.91 23.50 -29.38
CA CYS A 598 6.14 22.28 -29.17
C CYS A 598 5.89 21.94 -27.69
N GLY A 599 6.42 22.72 -26.74
CA GLY A 599 6.26 22.51 -25.30
C GLY A 599 7.34 21.68 -24.63
N HIS A 600 8.19 20.99 -25.39
CA HIS A 600 9.32 20.23 -24.82
C HIS A 600 10.46 21.12 -24.36
N CYS A 601 11.30 20.59 -23.46
CA CYS A 601 12.38 21.34 -22.83
C CYS A 601 13.77 20.97 -23.39
N ILE A 602 14.63 21.98 -23.54
CA ILE A 602 16.06 21.83 -23.85
C ILE A 602 16.88 22.68 -22.88
N CYS A 603 18.00 22.15 -22.37
CA CYS A 603 18.86 22.91 -21.47
C CYS A 603 19.80 23.86 -22.22
N HIS A 604 20.34 24.85 -21.51
CA HIS A 604 21.25 25.84 -22.07
C HIS A 604 22.54 25.23 -22.69
N ASP A 605 23.02 24.13 -22.12
CA ASP A 605 24.22 23.46 -22.61
C ASP A 605 23.96 22.73 -23.93
N CYS A 606 22.80 22.06 -24.05
CA CYS A 606 22.42 21.36 -25.27
C CYS A 606 22.10 22.34 -26.40
N ILE A 607 21.41 23.46 -26.12
CA ILE A 607 21.18 24.46 -27.15
C ILE A 607 22.48 25.07 -27.67
N SER A 608 23.44 25.36 -26.79
CA SER A 608 24.72 25.96 -27.19
C SER A 608 25.57 25.01 -28.04
N LYS A 609 25.31 23.70 -27.97
CA LYS A 609 25.96 22.68 -28.80
C LYS A 609 25.29 22.52 -30.17
N HIS A 610 23.97 22.58 -30.21
CA HIS A 610 23.18 22.30 -31.43
C HIS A 610 22.82 23.56 -32.23
N SER A 611 22.99 24.74 -31.65
CA SER A 611 22.60 26.01 -32.23
C SER A 611 23.53 27.12 -31.74
N ASP A 612 23.72 28.17 -32.54
CA ASP A 612 24.44 29.36 -32.11
C ASP A 612 23.55 30.18 -31.16
N PRO A 613 23.84 30.22 -29.85
CA PRO A 613 23.00 30.91 -28.87
C PRO A 613 22.99 32.44 -29.07
N LYS A 614 23.95 32.99 -29.84
CA LYS A 614 23.99 34.42 -30.18
C LYS A 614 23.14 34.76 -31.41
N SER A 615 22.84 33.77 -32.26
CA SER A 615 22.02 33.95 -33.44
C SER A 615 20.54 33.75 -33.12
N LYS A 616 19.75 34.83 -33.27
CA LYS A 616 18.29 34.82 -33.06
C LYS A 616 17.54 33.93 -34.07
N ASP A 617 18.14 33.71 -35.24
CA ASP A 617 17.56 32.94 -36.33
C ASP A 617 18.12 31.52 -36.45
N SER A 618 19.07 31.13 -35.58
CA SER A 618 19.49 29.74 -35.50
C SER A 618 18.32 28.87 -35.02
N ILE A 619 18.24 27.65 -35.56
CA ILE A 619 17.11 26.74 -35.42
C ILE A 619 17.53 25.58 -34.51
N VAL A 620 16.66 25.26 -33.56
CA VAL A 620 16.75 24.06 -32.73
C VAL A 620 15.63 23.12 -33.14
N PHE A 621 15.99 21.86 -33.41
CA PHE A 621 15.03 20.82 -33.72
C PHE A 621 14.61 20.07 -32.44
N CYS A 622 13.31 19.90 -32.26
CA CYS A 622 12.79 18.95 -31.27
C CYS A 622 13.04 17.52 -31.76
N GLU A 623 13.84 16.73 -31.03
CA GLU A 623 14.17 15.36 -31.42
C GLU A 623 12.93 14.44 -31.44
N GLU A 624 11.92 14.70 -30.60
CA GLU A 624 10.66 13.93 -30.56
C GLU A 624 9.65 14.39 -31.61
N CYS A 625 9.24 15.66 -31.59
CA CYS A 625 8.19 16.17 -32.49
C CYS A 625 8.68 16.45 -33.92
N LYS A 626 10.00 16.54 -34.14
CA LYS A 626 10.62 17.02 -35.39
C LYS A 626 10.16 18.44 -35.79
N ILE A 627 9.73 19.24 -34.82
CA ILE A 627 9.34 20.64 -35.00
C ILE A 627 10.55 21.55 -34.81
N GLU A 628 10.75 22.47 -35.75
CA GLU A 628 11.77 23.51 -35.71
C GLU A 628 11.36 24.67 -34.82
N THR A 629 12.24 25.09 -33.93
CA THR A 629 12.09 26.30 -33.11
C THR A 629 13.27 27.24 -33.36
N LYS A 630 13.01 28.46 -33.82
CA LYS A 630 14.06 29.50 -33.88
C LYS A 630 14.41 29.97 -32.47
N ASN A 631 15.67 30.28 -32.22
CA ASN A 631 16.16 30.71 -30.90
C ASN A 631 15.37 31.89 -30.30
N ARG A 632 14.92 32.83 -31.14
CA ARG A 632 14.08 33.96 -30.71
C ARG A 632 12.72 33.57 -30.12
N TYR A 633 12.25 32.34 -30.36
CA TYR A 633 10.97 31.82 -29.86
C TYR A 633 11.12 30.91 -28.65
N LEU A 634 12.35 30.72 -28.15
CA LEU A 634 12.57 29.94 -26.94
C LEU A 634 12.13 30.74 -25.73
N VAL A 635 11.27 30.13 -24.92
CA VAL A 635 10.71 30.80 -23.75
C VAL A 635 11.37 30.26 -22.49
N LYS A 636 11.89 31.18 -21.67
CA LYS A 636 12.23 30.91 -20.27
C LYS A 636 10.94 30.93 -19.45
N SER A 637 10.36 29.75 -19.23
CA SER A 637 9.14 29.64 -18.43
C SER A 637 9.51 29.60 -16.94
N LEU A 638 9.15 30.65 -16.20
CA LEU A 638 9.35 30.72 -14.75
C LEU A 638 8.61 29.59 -14.02
N SER A 639 7.42 29.23 -14.51
CA SER A 639 6.63 28.11 -13.98
C SER A 639 7.41 26.79 -14.10
N PHE A 640 8.05 26.55 -15.24
CA PHE A 640 8.83 25.33 -15.47
C PHE A 640 10.11 25.30 -14.64
N LYS A 641 10.76 26.46 -14.45
CA LYS A 641 11.88 26.60 -13.52
C LYS A 641 11.49 26.20 -12.09
N ASN A 642 10.34 26.68 -11.61
CA ASN A 642 9.83 26.34 -10.28
C ASN A 642 9.47 24.85 -10.17
N ILE A 643 8.83 24.29 -11.21
CA ILE A 643 8.52 22.84 -11.27
C ILE A 643 9.80 22.01 -11.18
N ASN A 644 10.82 22.34 -11.98
CA ASN A 644 12.08 21.60 -12.00
C ASN A 644 12.84 21.73 -10.67
N ALA A 645 12.84 22.92 -10.04
CA ALA A 645 13.44 23.12 -8.72
C ALA A 645 12.74 22.28 -7.64
N ASN A 646 11.41 22.29 -7.61
CA ASN A 646 10.61 21.50 -6.68
C ASN A 646 10.78 20.01 -6.92
N PHE A 647 10.84 19.58 -8.19
CA PHE A 647 11.08 18.19 -8.55
C PHE A 647 12.44 17.71 -8.07
N ILE A 648 13.52 18.46 -8.32
CA ILE A 648 14.87 18.10 -7.88
C ILE A 648 14.91 17.94 -6.36
N THR A 649 14.33 18.90 -5.64
CA THR A 649 14.26 18.88 -4.16
C THR A 649 13.46 17.68 -3.66
N GLY A 650 12.28 17.44 -4.23
CA GLY A 650 11.42 16.31 -3.86
C GLY A 650 12.05 14.95 -4.16
N LYS A 651 12.72 14.82 -5.30
CA LYS A 651 13.45 13.61 -5.69
C LYS A 651 14.60 13.32 -4.72
N GLN A 652 15.42 14.32 -4.39
CA GLN A 652 16.52 14.18 -3.42
C GLN A 652 16.02 13.78 -2.02
N MET A 653 14.90 14.39 -1.58
CA MET A 653 14.29 14.06 -0.30
C MET A 653 13.81 12.60 -0.27
N ILE A 654 13.12 12.14 -1.31
CA ILE A 654 12.63 10.75 -1.40
C ILE A 654 13.80 9.77 -1.50
N GLU A 655 14.82 10.05 -2.30
CA GLU A 655 16.02 9.20 -2.39
C GLU A 655 16.74 9.10 -1.04
N THR A 656 16.85 10.20 -0.30
CA THR A 656 17.42 10.22 1.05
C THR A 656 16.57 9.41 2.03
N MET A 657 15.25 9.53 1.95
CA MET A 657 14.32 8.75 2.79
C MET A 657 14.40 7.25 2.50
N ILE A 658 14.54 6.85 1.24
CA ILE A 658 14.70 5.45 0.84
C ILE A 658 16.05 4.89 1.31
N ASN A 659 17.14 5.66 1.18
CA ASN A 659 18.48 5.20 1.57
C ASN A 659 18.67 5.12 3.09
N ASN A 660 17.90 5.89 3.87
CA ASN A 660 17.95 5.90 5.33
C ASN A 660 16.98 4.90 6.00
N ALA A 661 16.07 4.29 5.23
CA ALA A 661 15.09 3.32 5.71
C ALA A 661 15.64 1.89 5.63
#